data_AF-A6UVB3-F1
#
_entry.id   AF-A6UVB3-F1
#
_cell.length_a   1.000
_cell.length_b   1.000
_cell.length_c   1.000
_cell.angle_alpha   90.00
_cell.angle_beta   90.00
_cell.angle_gamma   90.00
#
_symmetry.space_group_name_H-M   'P 1'
#
loop_
_entity.id
_entity.type
_entity.pdbx_description
1 polymer ?
#
loop_
_entity_poly.entity_id
_entity_poly.type
_entity_poly.pdbx_seq_one_letter_code
_entity_poly.pdbx_strand_id
1 'polypeptide(L)'
;MITKIKSKKGYIFTYEAIMVAFIFLAVFYVGSMAYTHNFLTFLESKKDIDTAHKSPLLKDYYLKKYSFPGDFYERDNFINNIVNKLKNNNIKTFDIYSNFSEDREKMYFRIYSNQYDEKLANATIELITTNNYAFNATFDTSNITIYTNVANRTKTNNSLKNLNVNLGNDFTVFNDVVYIPLITLDNNSPNPIGYKAYGSNGDIIYFHMDEVEKNFRARVLIDITNRFGTYSNWKYASPMSVHNNVNSYLTDYAVKIVFDSKSYIIDGEMNNLCEDIRFLDKNDNELNYWIEPQTINTTHTIAWVKMNLAPNEYTTIYMLYGNPMATSKSNGKNVFELFDNFSEDINGDGNLDIDNTLWNTNFDEENDFGTWNLFDGDNYANGIGYNYTRLNYSAYNGTDNLIQIYSNTKYNSNYAMKSRVKFYKKYEEWIGFYNGTTIFDRQIISNYHWGGEFLRFESSKDNDNNVDYSILPMNLYNNWETYEIQRNGSNSVNLIINDDEDNIYQRTVYISDVDMPISFVARKYDTSTGGYEPPESDKNGYIDIDWVFVRQYVGHEPEVYNNAYDVVFSVNGKIFSKNMQTTWVSYEDINNELKDGLNEIRIIHSNYPVEFNLGNGNGGQFQTITFSPRNISMVVIQ
;
A
#
# COMPACT_ATOMS: atom_id res chain seq x y z
N MET A 1 58.38 39.39 44.26
CA MET A 1 58.04 39.68 45.68
C MET A 1 56.65 40.30 45.68
N ILE A 2 55.61 39.48 45.90
CA ILE A 2 54.20 39.90 45.78
C ILE A 2 53.62 39.98 47.20
N THR A 3 53.22 41.17 47.62
CA THR A 3 52.80 41.52 48.98
C THR A 3 51.39 41.00 49.29
N LYS A 4 51.30 39.91 50.06
CA LYS A 4 50.02 39.33 50.53
C LYS A 4 49.23 40.36 51.35
N ILE A 5 48.00 40.66 50.96
CA ILE A 5 47.07 41.51 51.72
C ILE A 5 46.51 40.67 52.87
N LYS A 6 46.88 40.98 54.12
CA LYS A 6 46.35 40.34 55.34
C LYS A 6 45.15 41.12 55.86
N SER A 7 43.96 40.53 55.82
CA SER A 7 42.79 40.99 56.58
C SER A 7 42.94 40.66 58.07
N LYS A 8 42.45 41.53 58.97
CA LYS A 8 42.50 41.35 60.44
C LYS A 8 41.79 40.09 60.96
N LYS A 9 41.12 39.31 60.09
CA LYS A 9 40.49 38.02 60.43
C LYS A 9 41.13 36.79 59.73
N GLY A 10 42.37 36.88 59.26
CA GLY A 10 43.19 35.68 58.97
C GLY A 10 43.06 35.05 57.58
N TYR A 11 42.25 35.59 56.67
CA TYR A 11 42.18 35.09 55.29
C TYR A 11 43.29 35.70 54.43
N ILE A 12 44.12 34.84 53.83
CA ILE A 12 45.19 35.20 52.89
C ILE A 12 44.69 34.91 51.49
N PHE A 13 44.26 35.93 50.74
CA PHE A 13 44.03 35.78 49.31
C PHE A 13 45.35 35.93 48.56
N THR A 14 45.69 34.97 47.70
CA THR A 14 46.84 35.10 46.80
C THR A 14 46.47 36.01 45.63
N TYR A 15 47.45 36.77 45.12
CA TYR A 15 47.23 37.63 43.94
C TYR A 15 46.78 36.82 42.72
N GLU A 16 47.19 35.55 42.59
CA GLU A 16 46.70 34.67 41.52
C GLU A 16 45.19 34.40 41.64
N ALA A 17 44.66 34.16 42.85
CA ALA A 17 43.23 33.91 43.04
C ALA A 17 42.37 35.14 42.70
N ILE A 18 42.88 36.33 43.02
CA ILE A 18 42.23 37.60 42.64
C ILE A 18 42.26 37.77 41.11
N MET A 19 43.39 37.50 40.45
CA MET A 19 43.50 37.58 38.99
C MET A 19 42.57 36.58 38.28
N VAL A 20 42.48 35.33 38.75
CA VAL A 20 41.57 34.33 38.17
C VAL A 20 40.11 34.74 38.34
N ALA A 21 39.74 35.29 39.50
CA ALA A 21 38.38 35.81 39.71
C ALA A 21 38.06 36.97 38.76
N PHE A 22 39.00 37.88 38.51
CA PHE A 22 38.81 38.96 37.55
C PHE A 22 38.72 38.46 36.10
N ILE A 23 39.50 37.44 35.73
CA ILE A 23 39.42 36.81 34.40
C ILE A 23 38.05 36.13 34.23
N PHE A 24 37.58 35.39 35.22
CA PHE A 24 36.25 34.77 35.18
C PHE A 24 35.14 35.81 35.08
N LEU A 25 35.25 36.91 35.84
CA LEU A 25 34.31 38.02 35.77
C LEU A 25 34.33 38.68 34.39
N ALA A 26 35.51 38.84 33.79
CA ALA A 26 35.67 39.42 32.47
C ALA A 26 35.07 38.51 31.37
N VAL A 27 35.31 37.21 31.42
CA VAL A 27 34.72 36.24 30.47
C VAL A 27 33.19 36.21 30.61
N PHE A 28 32.68 36.19 31.84
CA PHE A 28 31.25 36.23 32.09
C PHE A 28 30.63 37.56 31.61
N TYR A 29 31.31 38.67 31.83
CA TYR A 29 30.88 39.99 31.37
C TYR A 29 30.87 40.09 29.85
N VAL A 30 31.91 39.61 29.17
CA VAL A 30 31.99 39.59 27.70
C VAL A 30 30.92 38.67 27.10
N GLY A 31 30.71 37.48 27.68
CA GLY A 31 29.64 36.56 27.25
C GLY A 31 28.24 37.14 27.45
N SER A 32 28.00 37.76 28.61
CA SER A 32 26.74 38.46 28.90
C SER A 32 26.52 39.65 27.96
N MET A 33 27.58 40.40 27.65
CA MET A 33 27.50 41.54 26.73
C MET A 33 27.22 41.08 25.29
N ALA A 34 27.86 40.00 24.83
CA ALA A 34 27.59 39.41 23.52
C ALA A 34 26.17 38.84 23.41
N TYR A 35 25.69 38.15 24.45
CA TYR A 35 24.30 37.67 24.53
C TYR A 35 23.31 38.82 24.53
N THR A 36 23.56 39.84 25.35
CA THR A 36 22.71 41.04 25.46
C THR A 36 22.70 41.82 24.16
N HIS A 37 23.84 41.95 23.47
CA HIS A 37 23.93 42.60 22.17
C HIS A 37 23.18 41.80 21.11
N ASN A 38 23.38 40.49 20.99
CA ASN A 38 22.64 39.66 20.04
C ASN A 38 21.13 39.66 20.31
N PHE A 39 20.73 39.66 21.57
CA PHE A 39 19.32 39.74 21.97
C PHE A 39 18.72 41.12 21.66
N LEU A 40 19.46 42.20 21.90
CA LEU A 40 19.05 43.56 21.51
C LEU A 40 18.97 43.71 19.99
N THR A 41 19.94 43.20 19.23
CA THR A 41 19.92 43.22 17.76
C THR A 41 18.76 42.39 17.21
N PHE A 42 18.40 41.27 17.85
CA PHE A 42 17.21 40.49 17.53
C PHE A 42 15.91 41.23 17.88
N LEU A 43 15.87 41.94 19.01
CA LEU A 43 14.73 42.78 19.37
C LEU A 43 14.59 43.99 18.45
N GLU A 44 15.70 44.59 18.01
CA GLU A 44 15.73 45.67 17.03
C GLU A 44 15.33 45.18 15.65
N SER A 45 15.80 44.01 15.19
CA SER A 45 15.35 43.44 13.92
C SER A 45 13.87 43.06 13.95
N LYS A 46 13.37 42.51 15.07
CA LYS A 46 11.95 42.27 15.30
C LYS A 46 11.15 43.57 15.30
N LYS A 47 11.65 44.62 15.96
CA LYS A 47 11.04 45.95 15.98
C LYS A 47 11.06 46.62 14.60
N ASP A 48 12.10 46.41 13.80
CA ASP A 48 12.22 46.93 12.44
C ASP A 48 11.31 46.16 11.48
N ILE A 49 11.13 44.85 11.66
CA ILE A 49 10.11 44.05 10.98
C ILE A 49 8.71 44.53 11.38
N ASP A 50 8.44 44.75 12.67
CA ASP A 50 7.18 45.30 13.18
C ASP A 50 6.93 46.73 12.69
N THR A 51 8.00 47.52 12.49
CA THR A 51 7.94 48.88 11.93
C THR A 51 7.73 48.84 10.42
N ALA A 52 8.34 47.89 9.71
CA ALA A 52 8.11 47.61 8.30
C ALA A 52 6.70 47.06 8.05
N HIS A 53 6.10 46.36 9.02
CA HIS A 53 4.71 45.90 8.99
C HIS A 53 3.72 47.00 9.41
N LYS A 54 4.11 47.90 10.32
CA LYS A 54 3.35 49.12 10.67
C LYS A 54 3.43 50.18 9.57
N SER A 55 4.46 50.20 8.75
CA SER A 55 4.65 51.19 7.67
C SER A 55 3.54 51.14 6.60
N PRO A 56 3.09 49.96 6.10
CA PRO A 56 1.87 49.81 5.31
C PRO A 56 0.62 50.32 6.03
N LEU A 57 0.46 49.99 7.31
CA LEU A 57 -0.66 50.43 8.15
C LEU A 57 -0.70 51.95 8.37
N LEU A 58 0.46 52.59 8.61
CA LEU A 58 0.57 54.05 8.73
C LEU A 58 0.43 54.74 7.36
N LYS A 59 0.95 54.14 6.28
CA LYS A 59 0.73 54.60 4.91
C LYS A 59 -0.76 54.60 4.59
N ASP A 60 -1.48 53.53 4.92
CA ASP A 60 -2.93 53.41 4.71
C ASP A 60 -3.73 54.34 5.62
N TYR A 61 -3.31 54.51 6.88
CA TYR A 61 -3.90 55.47 7.82
C TYR A 61 -3.70 56.93 7.34
N TYR A 62 -2.51 57.29 6.85
CA TYR A 62 -2.23 58.63 6.34
C TYR A 62 -2.86 58.90 4.97
N LEU A 63 -2.97 57.89 4.10
CA LEU A 63 -3.81 57.95 2.89
C LEU A 63 -5.28 58.16 3.23
N LYS A 64 -5.79 57.54 4.31
CA LYS A 64 -7.15 57.75 4.85
C LYS A 64 -7.35 59.10 5.53
N LYS A 65 -6.33 59.63 6.21
CA LYS A 65 -6.41 60.86 7.02
C LYS A 65 -6.17 62.14 6.22
N TYR A 66 -5.37 62.07 5.15
CA TYR A 66 -4.99 63.21 4.31
C TYR A 66 -5.50 63.13 2.88
N SER A 67 -6.37 62.17 2.54
CA SER A 67 -7.24 62.33 1.38
C SER A 67 -8.22 63.47 1.68
N PHE A 68 -7.86 64.66 1.18
CA PHE A 68 -8.64 65.89 1.38
C PHE A 68 -10.10 65.73 0.93
N PRO A 69 -11.04 66.48 1.57
CA PRO A 69 -12.47 66.42 1.30
C PRO A 69 -12.80 67.14 -0.02
N GLY A 70 -12.90 66.37 -1.09
CA GLY A 70 -13.32 66.78 -2.43
C GLY A 70 -12.92 65.65 -3.36
N ASP A 71 -13.80 64.76 -3.81
CA ASP A 71 -15.00 65.04 -4.61
C ASP A 71 -16.16 64.05 -4.35
N PHE A 72 -16.27 63.48 -3.15
CA PHE A 72 -17.24 62.40 -2.86
C PHE A 72 -18.17 62.70 -1.68
N TYR A 73 -18.86 63.83 -1.74
CA TYR A 73 -19.97 64.14 -0.83
C TYR A 73 -21.31 63.66 -1.41
N GLU A 74 -21.39 62.37 -1.76
CA GLU A 74 -22.67 61.67 -1.87
C GLU A 74 -22.64 60.52 -0.86
N ARG A 75 -23.40 60.71 0.22
CA ARG A 75 -23.41 59.91 1.46
C ARG A 75 -23.68 58.41 1.22
N ASP A 76 -24.18 58.04 0.04
CA ASP A 76 -24.65 56.69 -0.28
C ASP A 76 -23.72 55.88 -1.20
N ASN A 77 -22.63 56.45 -1.74
CA ASN A 77 -21.76 55.77 -2.71
C ASN A 77 -20.27 55.65 -2.31
N PHE A 78 -19.90 56.11 -1.12
CA PHE A 78 -18.52 56.03 -0.62
C PHE A 78 -18.02 54.58 -0.47
N ILE A 79 -18.85 53.70 0.11
CA ILE A 79 -18.54 52.29 0.30
C ILE A 79 -18.33 51.58 -1.05
N ASN A 80 -19.24 51.79 -2.01
CA ASN A 80 -19.16 51.14 -3.32
C ASN A 80 -17.91 51.57 -4.12
N ASN A 81 -17.54 52.85 -4.05
CA ASN A 81 -16.35 53.36 -4.74
C ASN A 81 -15.04 52.83 -4.11
N ILE A 82 -15.00 52.66 -2.79
CA ILE A 82 -13.86 52.03 -2.11
C ILE A 82 -13.78 50.54 -2.47
N VAL A 83 -14.91 49.81 -2.42
CA VAL A 83 -14.97 48.37 -2.76
C VAL A 83 -14.52 48.10 -4.19
N ASN A 84 -14.96 48.91 -5.15
CA ASN A 84 -14.55 48.77 -6.55
C ASN A 84 -13.06 49.07 -6.77
N LYS A 85 -12.48 49.99 -5.98
CA LYS A 85 -11.05 50.29 -6.02
C LYS A 85 -10.19 49.21 -5.35
N LEU A 86 -10.70 48.57 -4.29
CA LEU A 86 -10.06 47.42 -3.62
C LEU A 86 -10.10 46.14 -4.48
N LYS A 87 -11.17 45.93 -5.27
CA LYS A 87 -11.26 44.82 -6.24
C LYS A 87 -10.14 44.83 -7.30
N ASN A 88 -9.59 46.00 -7.64
CA ASN A 88 -8.59 46.13 -8.70
C ASN A 88 -7.13 45.96 -8.25
N ASN A 89 -6.84 45.90 -6.94
CA ASN A 89 -5.47 46.06 -6.46
C ASN A 89 -4.72 44.78 -6.05
N ASN A 90 -5.26 43.57 -6.24
CA ASN A 90 -4.56 42.27 -6.06
C ASN A 90 -3.73 42.07 -4.77
N ILE A 91 -3.93 42.89 -3.75
CA ILE A 91 -3.24 42.80 -2.46
C ILE A 91 -4.30 42.62 -1.40
N LYS A 92 -4.31 41.45 -0.75
CA LYS A 92 -5.16 41.17 0.40
C LYS A 92 -4.38 40.39 1.44
N THR A 93 -4.25 40.97 2.63
CA THR A 93 -3.91 40.27 3.87
C THR A 93 -5.19 40.08 4.67
N PHE A 94 -5.44 38.85 5.13
CA PHE A 94 -6.59 38.48 5.94
C PHE A 94 -6.33 38.85 7.41
N ASP A 95 -7.17 39.70 8.00
CA ASP A 95 -7.15 40.04 9.43
C ASP A 95 -8.51 39.66 10.04
N ILE A 96 -8.46 38.77 11.04
CA ILE A 96 -9.63 38.23 11.74
C ILE A 96 -10.21 39.28 12.70
N TYR A 97 -9.39 40.19 13.22
CA TYR A 97 -9.79 41.16 14.24
C TYR A 97 -10.62 42.31 13.70
N SER A 98 -10.46 42.64 12.41
CA SER A 98 -11.17 43.74 11.75
C SER A 98 -12.51 43.33 11.11
N ASN A 99 -12.88 42.05 11.15
CA ASN A 99 -14.04 41.49 10.45
C ASN A 99 -15.14 40.92 11.37
N PHE A 100 -15.09 41.23 12.67
CA PHE A 100 -16.06 40.79 13.66
C PHE A 100 -17.20 41.81 13.83
N SER A 101 -18.44 41.32 13.92
CA SER A 101 -19.63 42.10 14.33
C SER A 101 -20.39 41.36 15.43
N GLU A 102 -20.82 42.09 16.44
CA GLU A 102 -21.53 41.65 17.63
C GLU A 102 -22.92 41.08 17.35
N ASP A 103 -23.51 41.40 16.21
CA ASP A 103 -24.96 41.33 16.11
C ASP A 103 -25.51 39.93 15.83
N ARG A 104 -24.65 38.95 15.49
CA ARG A 104 -25.11 37.58 15.15
C ARG A 104 -24.21 36.41 15.57
N GLU A 105 -23.15 36.63 16.35
CA GLU A 105 -22.25 35.58 16.89
C GLU A 105 -21.77 34.54 15.85
N LYS A 106 -21.79 34.85 14.54
CA LYS A 106 -21.57 33.89 13.46
C LYS A 106 -20.78 34.52 12.31
N MET A 107 -19.67 33.87 11.97
CA MET A 107 -18.96 34.09 10.71
C MET A 107 -19.30 32.99 9.72
N TYR A 108 -19.53 33.38 8.46
CA TYR A 108 -19.81 32.45 7.37
C TYR A 108 -18.66 32.51 6.35
N PHE A 109 -18.05 31.36 6.07
CA PHE A 109 -17.08 31.21 4.98
C PHE A 109 -17.72 30.44 3.83
N ARG A 110 -17.44 30.88 2.60
CA ARG A 110 -17.77 30.11 1.40
C ARG A 110 -16.57 29.23 1.05
N ILE A 111 -16.70 27.94 1.32
CA ILE A 111 -15.68 26.95 0.98
C ILE A 111 -16.00 26.39 -0.40
N TYR A 112 -14.98 26.30 -1.24
CA TYR A 112 -15.04 25.52 -2.47
C TYR A 112 -14.26 24.23 -2.27
N SER A 113 -14.84 23.12 -2.72
CA SER A 113 -14.15 21.83 -2.86
C SER A 113 -12.94 22.00 -3.80
N ASN A 114 -11.84 21.30 -3.54
CA ASN A 114 -10.85 21.14 -4.60
C ASN A 114 -11.40 20.18 -5.67
N GLN A 115 -10.77 20.20 -6.84
CA GLN A 115 -11.11 19.34 -7.99
C GLN A 115 -11.08 17.82 -7.70
N TYR A 116 -10.39 17.39 -6.63
CA TYR A 116 -10.28 16.00 -6.21
C TYR A 116 -11.32 15.64 -5.15
N ASP A 117 -11.73 16.55 -4.29
CA ASP A 117 -12.84 16.39 -3.34
C ASP A 117 -14.14 16.14 -4.11
N GLU A 118 -14.36 16.87 -5.21
CA GLU A 118 -15.51 16.66 -6.11
C GLU A 118 -15.48 15.29 -6.79
N LYS A 119 -14.29 14.78 -7.11
CA LYS A 119 -14.12 13.47 -7.75
C LYS A 119 -14.23 12.32 -6.72
N LEU A 120 -13.69 12.50 -5.51
CA LEU A 120 -13.63 11.50 -4.43
C LEU A 120 -14.98 11.34 -3.71
N ALA A 121 -15.79 12.40 -3.68
CA ALA A 121 -17.08 12.43 -2.98
C ALA A 121 -18.16 11.47 -3.54
N ASN A 122 -17.96 10.87 -4.72
CA ASN A 122 -18.92 9.92 -5.31
C ASN A 122 -18.94 8.53 -4.67
N ALA A 123 -18.19 8.28 -3.60
CA ALA A 123 -18.18 6.95 -2.97
C ALA A 123 -19.32 6.69 -1.98
N THR A 124 -19.89 7.69 -1.29
CA THR A 124 -20.80 7.36 -0.17
C THR A 124 -21.79 8.43 0.29
N ILE A 125 -21.83 9.61 -0.34
CA ILE A 125 -22.67 10.68 0.19
C ILE A 125 -23.46 11.35 -0.93
N GLU A 126 -24.80 11.24 -0.86
CA GLU A 126 -25.73 12.24 -1.40
C GLU A 126 -25.45 13.59 -0.70
N LEU A 127 -24.28 14.18 -0.94
CA LEU A 127 -23.97 15.51 -0.48
C LEU A 127 -24.18 16.46 -1.64
N ILE A 128 -25.32 17.14 -1.53
CA ILE A 128 -25.59 18.48 -2.02
C ILE A 128 -26.29 18.50 -3.38
N THR A 129 -27.62 18.37 -3.34
CA THR A 129 -28.43 19.35 -4.07
C THR A 129 -28.84 20.42 -3.08
N THR A 130 -28.20 21.61 -3.18
CA THR A 130 -28.70 22.96 -2.85
C THR A 130 -27.99 23.83 -1.80
N ASN A 131 -27.08 23.34 -0.94
CA ASN A 131 -26.36 24.22 0.02
C ASN A 131 -24.86 23.93 0.07
N ASN A 132 -24.07 24.91 -0.41
CA ASN A 132 -22.60 24.94 -0.35
C ASN A 132 -22.07 24.57 1.05
N TYR A 133 -20.88 23.96 1.10
CA TYR A 133 -20.13 23.69 2.33
C TYR A 133 -19.99 24.98 3.17
N ALA A 134 -20.84 25.12 4.18
CA ALA A 134 -20.87 26.29 5.05
C ALA A 134 -20.12 25.97 6.34
N PHE A 135 -18.99 26.65 6.54
CA PHE A 135 -18.34 26.71 7.85
C PHE A 135 -19.22 27.57 8.78
N ASN A 136 -19.68 26.98 9.88
CA ASN A 136 -20.32 27.73 10.95
C ASN A 136 -19.33 27.80 12.11
N ALA A 137 -18.82 29.00 12.42
CA ALA A 137 -18.23 29.28 13.72
C ALA A 137 -19.30 29.92 14.61
N THR A 138 -19.53 29.31 15.77
CA THR A 138 -20.33 29.92 16.84
C THR A 138 -19.40 30.37 17.95
N PHE A 139 -19.58 31.61 18.39
CA PHE A 139 -18.80 32.22 19.45
C PHE A 139 -19.64 32.20 20.73
N ASP A 140 -19.25 31.40 21.73
CA ASP A 140 -19.76 31.54 23.09
C ASP A 140 -18.72 32.28 23.96
N THR A 141 -19.12 32.76 25.14
CA THR A 141 -18.27 33.57 26.04
C THR A 141 -17.02 32.85 26.56
N SER A 142 -16.87 31.57 26.27
CA SER A 142 -15.83 30.69 26.77
C SER A 142 -15.11 29.92 25.66
N ASN A 143 -15.72 29.72 24.48
CA ASN A 143 -15.28 28.77 23.47
C ASN A 143 -15.61 29.27 22.05
N ILE A 144 -14.64 29.18 21.15
CA ILE A 144 -14.91 29.17 19.70
C ILE A 144 -15.19 27.73 19.31
N THR A 145 -16.39 27.40 18.81
CA THR A 145 -16.69 26.08 18.26
C THR A 145 -16.83 26.16 16.75
N ILE A 146 -16.06 25.33 16.04
CA ILE A 146 -15.98 25.28 14.59
C ILE A 146 -16.67 24.00 14.09
N TYR A 147 -17.66 24.15 13.21
CA TYR A 147 -18.30 23.02 12.54
C TYR A 147 -17.84 22.96 11.08
N THR A 148 -17.24 21.83 10.69
CA THR A 148 -17.07 21.45 9.28
C THR A 148 -18.18 20.46 8.91
N ASN A 149 -18.63 20.49 7.67
CA ASN A 149 -19.65 19.58 7.14
C ASN A 149 -19.04 18.35 6.44
N VAL A 150 -17.77 18.06 6.73
CA VAL A 150 -17.06 16.93 6.13
C VAL A 150 -17.46 15.66 6.89
N ALA A 151 -18.22 14.81 6.21
CA ALA A 151 -18.63 13.44 6.56
C ALA A 151 -19.14 13.21 8.02
N ASN A 152 -20.48 13.16 8.12
CA ASN A 152 -21.28 12.70 9.27
C ASN A 152 -21.24 13.52 10.58
N ARG A 153 -22.46 13.85 11.02
CA ARG A 153 -22.91 14.70 12.14
C ARG A 153 -22.39 14.38 13.56
N THR A 154 -21.14 14.00 13.78
CA THR A 154 -20.57 13.95 15.13
C THR A 154 -19.80 15.23 15.44
N LYS A 155 -20.42 16.08 16.25
CA LYS A 155 -19.90 17.36 16.76
C LYS A 155 -18.53 17.18 17.42
N THR A 156 -17.44 17.54 16.75
CA THR A 156 -16.14 17.75 17.40
C THR A 156 -16.17 19.13 18.05
N ASN A 157 -16.45 19.16 19.36
CA ASN A 157 -16.43 20.40 20.16
C ASN A 157 -14.99 20.69 20.58
N ASN A 158 -14.28 21.50 19.80
CA ASN A 158 -13.02 22.06 20.25
C ASN A 158 -13.21 23.51 20.67
N SER A 159 -12.84 23.83 21.91
CA SER A 159 -13.00 25.14 22.53
C SER A 159 -11.66 25.87 22.65
N LEU A 160 -11.54 27.05 22.05
CA LEU A 160 -10.46 28.02 22.34
C LEU A 160 -11.02 29.19 23.17
N LYS A 161 -10.31 29.57 24.25
CA LYS A 161 -10.75 30.56 25.25
C LYS A 161 -10.25 31.98 24.98
N ASN A 162 -11.17 32.93 25.23
CA ASN A 162 -11.05 34.38 25.41
C ASN A 162 -10.93 35.27 24.16
N LEU A 163 -11.92 36.16 24.00
CA LEU A 163 -11.81 37.55 23.52
C LEU A 163 -13.11 38.29 23.87
N ASN A 164 -13.01 39.50 24.43
CA ASN A 164 -14.13 40.30 24.91
C ASN A 164 -14.08 41.72 24.32
N VAL A 165 -15.27 42.32 24.16
CA VAL A 165 -15.63 43.75 24.00
C VAL A 165 -16.00 44.29 22.58
N ASN A 166 -17.31 44.53 22.40
CA ASN A 166 -18.02 45.66 21.76
C ASN A 166 -17.68 46.14 20.33
N LEU A 167 -18.37 45.62 19.30
CA LEU A 167 -18.38 46.07 17.90
C LEU A 167 -19.71 45.77 17.15
N GLY A 168 -20.55 46.78 16.90
CA GLY A 168 -21.92 46.68 16.31
C GLY A 168 -22.11 46.30 14.82
N ASN A 169 -23.24 46.75 14.23
CA ASN A 169 -24.12 46.00 13.32
C ASN A 169 -23.96 46.23 11.80
N ASP A 170 -22.78 46.04 11.20
CA ASP A 170 -22.64 46.09 9.73
C ASP A 170 -21.83 44.90 9.20
N PHE A 171 -22.44 44.07 8.33
CA PHE A 171 -21.77 42.94 7.69
C PHE A 171 -21.13 43.35 6.36
N THR A 172 -19.85 43.02 6.18
CA THR A 172 -19.18 42.98 4.87
C THR A 172 -18.80 41.52 4.57
N VAL A 173 -19.36 40.95 3.50
CA VAL A 173 -19.01 39.61 3.03
C VAL A 173 -17.77 39.71 2.14
N PHE A 174 -16.68 39.05 2.54
CA PHE A 174 -15.51 38.88 1.68
C PHE A 174 -15.69 37.63 0.80
N ASN A 175 -15.45 37.76 -0.50
CA ASN A 175 -15.44 36.65 -1.47
C ASN A 175 -14.07 35.97 -1.57
N ASP A 176 -13.31 35.88 -0.48
CA ASP A 176 -12.05 35.13 -0.52
C ASP A 176 -12.33 33.64 -0.31
N VAL A 177 -11.72 32.83 -1.17
CA VAL A 177 -11.93 31.38 -1.22
C VAL A 177 -11.09 30.72 -0.14
N VAL A 178 -11.76 30.13 0.85
CA VAL A 178 -11.09 29.24 1.82
C VAL A 178 -11.13 27.83 1.25
N TYR A 179 -9.96 27.23 1.10
CA TYR A 179 -9.80 25.83 0.73
C TYR A 179 -9.49 25.02 1.98
N ILE A 180 -10.19 23.89 2.11
CA ILE A 180 -10.07 22.94 3.21
C ILE A 180 -9.76 21.57 2.59
N PRO A 181 -8.56 21.00 2.78
CA PRO A 181 -8.31 19.61 2.40
C PRO A 181 -9.35 18.68 3.01
N LEU A 182 -9.90 17.78 2.17
CA LEU A 182 -10.88 16.80 2.59
C LEU A 182 -10.27 15.86 3.62
N ILE A 183 -11.08 15.45 4.59
CA ILE A 183 -10.74 14.40 5.55
C ILE A 183 -11.91 13.45 5.60
N THR A 184 -11.70 12.20 5.21
CA THR A 184 -12.77 11.18 5.25
C THR A 184 -12.48 10.16 6.34
N LEU A 185 -13.55 9.58 6.86
CA LEU A 185 -13.48 8.40 7.73
C LEU A 185 -13.26 7.17 6.86
N ASP A 186 -12.44 6.23 7.34
CA ASP A 186 -12.05 5.03 6.55
C ASP A 186 -13.21 4.14 6.13
N ASN A 187 -14.40 4.33 6.71
CA ASN A 187 -15.66 3.75 6.27
C ASN A 187 -16.80 4.62 6.81
N ASN A 188 -17.98 4.60 6.21
CA ASN A 188 -19.22 5.21 6.75
C ASN A 188 -19.68 4.60 8.12
N SER A 189 -18.79 3.89 8.82
CA SER A 189 -19.02 3.23 10.10
C SER A 189 -19.08 4.24 11.25
N PRO A 190 -19.99 4.05 12.23
CA PRO A 190 -20.01 4.85 13.46
C PRO A 190 -18.77 4.67 14.35
N ASN A 191 -17.96 3.63 14.10
CA ASN A 191 -16.66 3.39 14.74
C ASN A 191 -15.58 3.35 13.65
N PRO A 192 -15.02 4.50 13.23
CA PRO A 192 -14.06 4.57 12.14
C PRO A 192 -12.71 3.96 12.53
N ILE A 193 -12.11 3.26 11.57
CA ILE A 193 -10.85 2.49 11.68
C ILE A 193 -9.65 3.39 11.31
N GLY A 194 -9.87 4.65 10.94
CA GLY A 194 -8.80 5.55 10.54
C GLY A 194 -9.32 6.83 9.90
N TYR A 195 -8.42 7.82 9.76
CA TYR A 195 -8.69 9.09 9.11
C TYR A 195 -7.82 9.19 7.86
N LYS A 196 -8.49 9.42 6.73
CA LYS A 196 -7.88 9.69 5.43
C LYS A 196 -7.79 11.19 5.24
N ALA A 197 -6.59 11.73 5.10
CA ALA A 197 -6.36 13.13 4.79
C ALA A 197 -5.86 13.28 3.36
N TYR A 198 -6.47 14.18 2.61
CA TYR A 198 -6.13 14.41 1.21
C TYR A 198 -5.43 15.75 1.09
N GLY A 199 -4.34 15.81 0.32
CA GLY A 199 -3.62 17.05 0.10
C GLY A 199 -2.99 17.12 -1.27
N SER A 200 -2.70 18.33 -1.71
CA SER A 200 -2.05 18.63 -2.98
C SER A 200 -0.81 19.50 -2.74
N ASN A 201 -0.06 19.78 -3.81
CA ASN A 201 1.16 20.57 -3.71
C ASN A 201 0.95 21.95 -3.07
N GLY A 202 1.64 22.19 -1.95
CA GLY A 202 1.56 23.40 -1.13
C GLY A 202 0.61 23.28 0.07
N ASP A 203 -0.15 22.19 0.19
CA ASP A 203 -1.10 22.01 1.28
C ASP A 203 -0.39 21.67 2.59
N ILE A 204 -0.97 22.18 3.69
CA ILE A 204 -0.54 21.87 5.05
C ILE A 204 -1.73 21.26 5.79
N ILE A 205 -1.51 20.08 6.34
CA ILE A 205 -2.47 19.27 7.07
C ILE A 205 -2.00 19.20 8.52
N TYR A 206 -2.81 19.73 9.42
CA TYR A 206 -2.59 19.59 10.86
C TYR A 206 -3.52 18.54 11.42
N PHE A 207 -3.02 17.62 12.24
CA PHE A 207 -3.86 16.60 12.86
C PHE A 207 -3.35 16.27 14.26
N HIS A 208 -4.28 15.98 15.16
CA HIS A 208 -3.96 15.59 16.53
C HIS A 208 -4.02 14.07 16.65
N MET A 209 -3.01 13.47 17.26
CA MET A 209 -2.99 12.03 17.57
C MET A 209 -2.95 11.84 19.08
N ASP A 210 -3.84 10.99 19.61
CA ASP A 210 -3.78 10.50 20.98
C ASP A 210 -3.35 9.03 20.91
N GLU A 211 -2.29 8.64 21.62
CA GLU A 211 -1.71 7.30 21.60
C GLU A 211 -1.21 6.89 20.21
N VAL A 212 -0.01 7.32 19.82
CA VAL A 212 0.58 7.01 18.49
C VAL A 212 0.60 5.51 18.18
N GLU A 213 -0.38 5.03 17.42
CA GLU A 213 -0.24 3.79 16.65
C GLU A 213 0.53 4.08 15.35
N LYS A 214 1.65 3.39 15.18
CA LYS A 214 2.63 3.59 14.10
C LYS A 214 2.18 2.92 12.80
N ASN A 215 1.11 3.40 12.18
CA ASN A 215 0.63 2.87 10.91
C ASN A 215 0.30 3.95 9.86
N PHE A 216 1.22 4.92 9.71
CA PHE A 216 1.18 5.90 8.63
C PHE A 216 1.37 5.21 7.28
N ARG A 217 0.37 5.38 6.42
CA ARG A 217 0.42 4.95 5.02
C ARG A 217 0.09 6.13 4.13
N ALA A 218 0.66 6.17 2.94
CA ALA A 218 0.33 7.18 1.95
C ALA A 218 0.27 6.59 0.54
N ARG A 219 -0.51 7.23 -0.34
CA ARG A 219 -0.57 6.93 -1.78
C ARG A 219 -0.80 8.19 -2.60
N VAL A 220 -0.47 8.11 -3.88
CA VAL A 220 -0.73 9.15 -4.86
C VAL A 220 -2.03 8.87 -5.60
N LEU A 221 -2.86 9.90 -5.74
CA LEU A 221 -4.12 9.83 -6.48
C LEU A 221 -3.91 10.36 -7.89
N ILE A 222 -3.61 9.47 -8.82
CA ILE A 222 -3.75 9.81 -10.23
C ILE A 222 -5.21 9.60 -10.61
N ASP A 223 -5.84 10.63 -11.17
CA ASP A 223 -7.23 10.67 -11.66
C ASP A 223 -8.12 9.48 -11.25
N ILE A 224 -8.69 9.58 -10.04
CA ILE A 224 -9.55 8.56 -9.39
C ILE A 224 -10.85 8.25 -10.14
N THR A 225 -11.01 8.74 -11.37
CA THR A 225 -12.09 8.36 -12.25
C THR A 225 -11.53 7.56 -13.39
N ASN A 226 -12.12 6.39 -13.63
CA ASN A 226 -11.72 5.53 -14.72
C ASN A 226 -11.73 6.29 -16.07
N ARG A 227 -10.54 6.42 -16.69
CA ARG A 227 -10.35 7.05 -18.00
C ARG A 227 -10.96 6.25 -19.16
N PHE A 228 -11.25 4.97 -18.93
CA PHE A 228 -11.74 4.03 -19.92
C PHE A 228 -13.26 4.13 -20.04
N GLY A 229 -13.74 4.76 -21.11
CA GLY A 229 -15.17 5.04 -21.30
C GLY A 229 -16.07 3.80 -21.22
N THR A 230 -15.62 2.66 -21.75
CA THR A 230 -16.33 1.37 -21.69
C THR A 230 -16.48 0.83 -20.26
N TYR A 231 -15.57 1.21 -19.36
CA TYR A 231 -15.51 0.74 -17.98
C TYR A 231 -15.94 1.82 -16.98
N SER A 232 -16.82 2.74 -17.37
CA SER A 232 -17.28 3.87 -16.53
C SER A 232 -17.85 3.48 -15.16
N ASN A 233 -18.29 2.22 -14.99
CA ASN A 233 -18.80 1.69 -13.73
C ASN A 233 -17.70 1.21 -12.76
N TRP A 234 -16.46 1.08 -13.23
CA TRP A 234 -15.29 0.85 -12.36
C TRP A 234 -14.82 2.19 -11.84
N LYS A 235 -14.63 2.27 -10.52
CA LYS A 235 -14.31 3.53 -9.85
C LYS A 235 -12.81 3.83 -9.92
N TYR A 236 -11.96 2.81 -9.77
CA TYR A 236 -10.53 2.98 -9.60
C TYR A 236 -9.72 2.31 -10.71
N ALA A 237 -8.53 2.85 -10.98
CA ALA A 237 -7.57 2.31 -11.94
C ALA A 237 -6.14 2.51 -11.42
N SER A 238 -5.42 1.41 -11.18
CA SER A 238 -4.01 1.43 -10.77
C SER A 238 -3.12 1.07 -11.95
N PRO A 239 -2.28 1.97 -12.47
CA PRO A 239 -1.36 1.65 -13.54
C PRO A 239 -0.13 0.94 -13.00
N MET A 240 0.34 -0.05 -13.76
CA MET A 240 1.56 -0.78 -13.50
C MET A 240 2.42 -0.75 -14.76
N SER A 241 3.71 -0.53 -14.58
CA SER A 241 4.70 -0.62 -15.65
C SER A 241 5.30 -2.02 -15.65
N VAL A 242 5.19 -2.72 -16.77
CA VAL A 242 5.79 -4.04 -17.00
C VAL A 242 6.99 -3.86 -17.91
N HIS A 243 8.14 -4.39 -17.50
CA HIS A 243 9.40 -4.32 -18.24
C HIS A 243 9.83 -5.72 -18.66
N ASN A 244 9.91 -5.96 -19.97
CA ASN A 244 10.54 -7.16 -20.50
C ASN A 244 12.06 -6.94 -20.55
N ASN A 245 12.77 -7.50 -19.58
CA ASN A 245 14.22 -7.36 -19.45
C ASN A 245 15.03 -8.35 -20.31
N VAL A 246 14.38 -9.17 -21.16
CA VAL A 246 15.05 -10.07 -22.10
C VAL A 246 15.03 -9.57 -23.54
N ASN A 247 16.05 -9.96 -24.32
CA ASN A 247 16.20 -9.57 -25.72
C ASN A 247 15.40 -10.47 -26.69
N SER A 248 14.17 -10.82 -26.32
CA SER A 248 13.27 -11.66 -27.11
C SER A 248 11.81 -11.27 -26.90
N TYR A 249 10.97 -11.50 -27.92
CA TYR A 249 9.53 -11.33 -27.79
C TYR A 249 8.98 -12.40 -26.84
N LEU A 250 8.17 -11.96 -25.89
CA LEU A 250 7.37 -12.84 -25.05
C LEU A 250 5.94 -12.76 -25.57
N THR A 251 5.43 -13.87 -26.10
CA THR A 251 4.08 -13.95 -26.67
C THR A 251 3.21 -14.77 -25.73
N ASP A 252 2.01 -14.29 -25.46
CA ASP A 252 1.05 -15.00 -24.61
C ASP A 252 1.63 -15.36 -23.23
N TYR A 253 2.54 -14.52 -22.73
CA TYR A 253 3.31 -14.78 -21.53
C TYR A 253 2.51 -14.40 -20.29
N ALA A 254 2.52 -15.27 -19.29
CA ALA A 254 1.84 -15.04 -18.00
C ALA A 254 2.77 -14.25 -17.08
N VAL A 255 2.51 -12.96 -16.93
CA VAL A 255 3.27 -12.05 -16.06
C VAL A 255 2.70 -12.08 -14.64
N LYS A 256 3.54 -12.31 -13.63
CA LYS A 256 3.17 -12.25 -12.21
C LYS A 256 3.00 -10.80 -11.76
N ILE A 257 1.84 -10.48 -11.21
CA ILE A 257 1.51 -9.18 -10.61
C ILE A 257 1.16 -9.42 -9.14
N VAL A 258 1.75 -8.63 -8.25
CA VAL A 258 1.50 -8.68 -6.81
C VAL A 258 0.89 -7.37 -6.34
N PHE A 259 -0.21 -7.43 -5.59
CA PHE A 259 -0.87 -6.26 -5.02
C PHE A 259 -1.50 -6.53 -3.65
N ASP A 260 -1.75 -5.48 -2.86
CA ASP A 260 -2.35 -5.57 -1.53
C ASP A 260 -3.88 -5.47 -1.61
N SER A 261 -4.55 -6.59 -1.89
CA SER A 261 -6.02 -6.62 -1.91
C SER A 261 -6.63 -6.36 -0.54
N LYS A 262 -5.95 -6.76 0.55
CA LYS A 262 -6.43 -6.56 1.92
C LYS A 262 -6.67 -5.09 2.24
N SER A 263 -5.73 -4.22 1.86
CA SER A 263 -5.90 -2.78 2.06
C SER A 263 -7.07 -2.22 1.25
N TYR A 264 -7.23 -2.62 -0.02
CA TYR A 264 -8.36 -2.16 -0.84
C TYR A 264 -9.72 -2.65 -0.31
N ILE A 265 -9.78 -3.86 0.24
CA ILE A 265 -10.98 -4.45 0.83
C ILE A 265 -11.35 -3.73 2.13
N ILE A 266 -10.39 -3.49 3.03
CA ILE A 266 -10.61 -2.77 4.30
C ILE A 266 -11.16 -1.36 4.03
N ASP A 267 -10.67 -0.73 2.96
CA ASP A 267 -11.07 0.61 2.52
C ASP A 267 -12.42 0.65 1.77
N GLY A 268 -13.03 -0.52 1.52
CA GLY A 268 -14.29 -0.63 0.77
C GLY A 268 -14.17 -0.31 -0.73
N GLU A 269 -12.94 -0.31 -1.26
CA GLU A 269 -12.67 -0.01 -2.68
C GLU A 269 -12.74 -1.25 -3.57
N MET A 270 -12.54 -2.42 -2.99
CA MET A 270 -12.53 -3.72 -3.67
C MET A 270 -13.43 -4.68 -2.92
N ASN A 271 -14.05 -5.61 -3.63
CA ASN A 271 -14.89 -6.60 -2.97
C ASN A 271 -14.04 -7.68 -2.27
N ASN A 272 -14.62 -8.36 -1.27
CA ASN A 272 -13.89 -9.31 -0.41
C ASN A 272 -13.27 -10.51 -1.17
N LEU A 273 -13.71 -10.76 -2.40
CA LEU A 273 -13.33 -11.90 -3.23
C LEU A 273 -12.57 -11.49 -4.50
N CYS A 274 -12.16 -10.22 -4.60
CA CYS A 274 -11.48 -9.65 -5.78
C CYS A 274 -12.22 -9.85 -7.12
N GLU A 275 -13.53 -10.05 -7.12
CA GLU A 275 -14.32 -10.35 -8.33
C GLU A 275 -14.45 -9.12 -9.24
N ASP A 276 -14.30 -7.93 -8.66
CA ASP A 276 -14.43 -6.65 -9.33
C ASP A 276 -13.13 -6.14 -9.98
N ILE A 277 -12.10 -7.00 -10.05
CA ILE A 277 -10.83 -6.69 -10.71
C ILE A 277 -10.91 -6.86 -12.23
N ARG A 278 -10.30 -5.97 -13.02
CA ARG A 278 -10.01 -6.18 -14.46
C ARG A 278 -8.61 -5.70 -14.78
N PHE A 279 -7.92 -6.35 -15.71
CA PHE A 279 -6.65 -5.87 -16.25
C PHE A 279 -6.83 -5.39 -17.69
N LEU A 280 -6.35 -4.18 -17.98
CA LEU A 280 -6.39 -3.59 -19.33
C LEU A 280 -4.98 -3.25 -19.82
N ASP A 281 -4.75 -3.37 -21.12
CA ASP A 281 -3.56 -2.82 -21.76
C ASP A 281 -3.65 -1.29 -21.94
N LYS A 282 -2.60 -0.67 -22.50
CA LYS A 282 -2.56 0.78 -22.77
C LYS A 282 -3.61 1.27 -23.77
N ASN A 283 -4.19 0.37 -24.57
CA ASN A 283 -5.15 0.63 -25.63
C ASN A 283 -6.58 0.22 -25.23
N ASP A 284 -6.83 0.00 -23.93
CA ASP A 284 -8.14 -0.32 -23.35
C ASP A 284 -8.62 -1.76 -23.64
N ASN A 285 -7.75 -2.64 -24.15
CA ASN A 285 -8.08 -4.04 -24.36
C ASN A 285 -8.02 -4.82 -23.04
N GLU A 286 -9.04 -5.64 -22.80
CA GLU A 286 -9.07 -6.53 -21.64
C GLU A 286 -8.04 -7.66 -21.77
N LEU A 287 -7.29 -7.90 -20.71
CA LEU A 287 -6.29 -8.94 -20.63
C LEU A 287 -6.82 -10.11 -19.80
N ASN A 288 -6.57 -11.34 -20.26
CA ASN A 288 -6.89 -12.53 -19.48
C ASN A 288 -6.00 -12.59 -18.25
N TYR A 289 -6.58 -12.97 -17.12
CA TYR A 289 -5.87 -13.06 -15.86
C TYR A 289 -6.41 -14.18 -14.99
N TRP A 290 -5.60 -14.60 -14.04
CA TRP A 290 -5.99 -15.54 -12.99
C TRP A 290 -5.39 -15.11 -11.66
N ILE A 291 -6.23 -15.00 -10.64
CA ILE A 291 -5.84 -14.65 -9.26
C ILE A 291 -5.71 -15.95 -8.48
N GLU A 292 -4.58 -16.13 -7.79
CA GLU A 292 -4.34 -17.26 -6.89
C GLU A 292 -5.31 -17.18 -5.70
N PRO A 293 -6.31 -18.08 -5.59
CA PRO A 293 -7.43 -17.89 -4.66
C PRO A 293 -7.00 -17.82 -3.19
N GLN A 294 -5.96 -18.57 -2.82
CA GLN A 294 -5.41 -18.60 -1.46
C GLN A 294 -4.74 -17.28 -1.05
N THR A 295 -4.43 -16.40 -2.01
CA THR A 295 -3.76 -15.11 -1.77
C THR A 295 -4.73 -13.92 -1.71
N ILE A 296 -6.02 -14.13 -1.98
CA ILE A 296 -7.06 -13.10 -1.90
C ILE A 296 -7.24 -12.63 -0.46
N ASN A 297 -7.49 -11.33 -0.28
CA ASN A 297 -7.60 -10.63 1.01
C ASN A 297 -6.32 -10.71 1.85
N THR A 298 -5.17 -10.58 1.18
CA THR A 298 -3.85 -10.49 1.80
C THR A 298 -3.09 -9.26 1.31
N THR A 299 -1.98 -8.93 1.98
CA THR A 299 -1.06 -7.88 1.52
C THR A 299 -0.19 -8.32 0.33
N HIS A 300 -0.31 -9.58 -0.10
CA HIS A 300 0.49 -10.20 -1.15
C HIS A 300 -0.43 -11.04 -2.04
N THR A 301 -1.44 -10.42 -2.64
CA THR A 301 -2.33 -11.09 -3.60
C THR A 301 -1.64 -11.23 -4.94
N ILE A 302 -1.64 -12.43 -5.48
CA ILE A 302 -0.93 -12.78 -6.72
C ILE A 302 -1.94 -12.95 -7.85
N ALA A 303 -1.72 -12.23 -8.94
CA ALA A 303 -2.42 -12.40 -10.20
C ALA A 303 -1.43 -12.68 -11.33
N TRP A 304 -1.77 -13.61 -12.20
CA TRP A 304 -1.06 -13.89 -13.44
C TRP A 304 -1.81 -13.28 -14.60
N VAL A 305 -1.19 -12.40 -15.37
CA VAL A 305 -1.82 -11.68 -16.49
C VAL A 305 -1.15 -12.06 -17.80
N LYS A 306 -1.94 -12.56 -18.74
CA LYS A 306 -1.48 -12.98 -20.06
C LYS A 306 -1.30 -11.76 -20.97
N MET A 307 -0.10 -11.57 -21.52
CA MET A 307 0.18 -10.46 -22.44
C MET A 307 1.36 -10.72 -23.36
N ASN A 308 1.46 -9.88 -24.39
CA ASN A 308 2.59 -9.84 -25.31
C ASN A 308 3.55 -8.71 -24.91
N LEU A 309 4.84 -9.01 -24.84
CA LEU A 309 5.89 -8.05 -24.50
C LEU A 309 6.97 -8.02 -25.57
N ALA A 310 7.29 -6.83 -26.08
CA ALA A 310 8.41 -6.67 -27.00
C ALA A 310 9.75 -6.68 -26.23
N PRO A 311 10.87 -7.00 -26.90
CA PRO A 311 12.20 -7.04 -26.26
C PRO A 311 12.59 -5.69 -25.64
N ASN A 312 13.06 -5.68 -24.40
CA ASN A 312 13.56 -4.48 -23.70
C ASN A 312 12.55 -3.30 -23.67
N GLU A 313 11.24 -3.57 -23.76
CA GLU A 313 10.19 -2.55 -23.75
C GLU A 313 9.55 -2.43 -22.35
N TYR A 314 9.23 -1.19 -21.99
CA TYR A 314 8.30 -0.86 -20.90
C TYR A 314 6.90 -0.68 -21.48
N THR A 315 5.92 -1.42 -20.96
CA THR A 315 4.51 -1.23 -21.29
C THR A 315 3.71 -0.94 -20.03
N THR A 316 2.68 -0.10 -20.14
CA THR A 316 1.77 0.18 -19.02
C THR A 316 0.49 -0.63 -19.18
N ILE A 317 0.11 -1.29 -18.10
CA ILE A 317 -1.19 -1.94 -17.93
C ILE A 317 -1.94 -1.27 -16.78
N TYR A 318 -3.23 -1.54 -16.67
CA TYR A 318 -4.11 -0.94 -15.66
C TYR A 318 -4.91 -2.02 -14.95
N MET A 319 -4.87 -2.05 -13.63
CA MET A 319 -5.80 -2.83 -12.80
C MET A 319 -6.99 -1.95 -12.43
N LEU A 320 -8.16 -2.26 -12.96
CA LEU A 320 -9.43 -1.64 -12.57
C LEU A 320 -10.06 -2.37 -11.39
N TYR A 321 -10.72 -1.63 -10.51
CA TYR A 321 -11.48 -2.17 -9.37
C TYR A 321 -12.56 -1.18 -8.89
N GLY A 322 -13.38 -1.56 -7.92
CA GLY A 322 -14.44 -0.72 -7.34
C GLY A 322 -15.78 -0.78 -8.05
N ASN A 323 -16.06 -1.88 -8.76
CA ASN A 323 -17.38 -2.15 -9.33
C ASN A 323 -18.09 -3.26 -8.54
N PRO A 324 -18.93 -2.93 -7.54
CA PRO A 324 -19.53 -3.93 -6.65
C PRO A 324 -20.51 -4.89 -7.35
N MET A 325 -20.93 -4.57 -8.58
CA MET A 325 -21.83 -5.42 -9.38
C MET A 325 -21.08 -6.37 -10.33
N ALA A 326 -19.75 -6.29 -10.38
CA ALA A 326 -18.95 -7.13 -11.25
C ALA A 326 -18.82 -8.55 -10.69
N THR A 327 -18.95 -9.54 -11.58
CA THR A 327 -18.58 -10.93 -11.29
C THR A 327 -17.12 -11.17 -11.68
N SER A 328 -16.51 -12.20 -11.12
CA SER A 328 -15.12 -12.53 -11.43
C SER A 328 -14.97 -12.92 -12.91
N LYS A 329 -13.86 -12.48 -13.51
CA LYS A 329 -13.38 -12.96 -14.82
C LYS A 329 -12.02 -13.68 -14.72
N SER A 330 -11.56 -13.94 -13.49
CA SER A 330 -10.35 -14.72 -13.23
C SER A 330 -10.51 -16.12 -13.81
N ASN A 331 -9.66 -16.52 -14.76
CA ASN A 331 -9.74 -17.82 -15.41
C ASN A 331 -8.35 -18.31 -15.86
N GLY A 332 -7.82 -19.32 -15.16
CA GLY A 332 -6.51 -19.90 -15.45
C GLY A 332 -6.41 -20.57 -16.83
N LYS A 333 -7.50 -21.18 -17.34
CA LYS A 333 -7.54 -21.80 -18.68
C LYS A 333 -7.32 -20.77 -19.80
N ASN A 334 -7.62 -19.51 -19.56
CA ASN A 334 -7.40 -18.42 -20.52
C ASN A 334 -6.00 -17.78 -20.42
N VAL A 335 -5.23 -18.12 -19.38
CA VAL A 335 -3.91 -17.53 -19.08
C VAL A 335 -2.77 -18.48 -19.41
N PHE A 336 -2.91 -19.74 -19.01
CA PHE A 336 -1.80 -20.71 -19.03
C PHE A 336 -1.92 -21.71 -20.18
N GLU A 337 -0.81 -22.39 -20.50
CA GLU A 337 -0.78 -23.44 -21.53
C GLU A 337 -1.53 -24.69 -21.04
N LEU A 338 -1.42 -24.97 -19.75
CA LEU A 338 -2.25 -25.93 -19.03
C LEU A 338 -2.64 -25.32 -17.70
N PHE A 339 -3.90 -25.51 -17.31
CA PHE A 339 -4.43 -25.13 -16.02
C PHE A 339 -5.48 -26.15 -15.58
N ASP A 340 -5.40 -26.59 -14.33
CA ASP A 340 -6.43 -27.40 -13.70
C ASP A 340 -6.52 -27.07 -12.21
N ASN A 341 -7.74 -27.00 -11.69
CA ASN A 341 -8.07 -26.84 -10.27
C ASN A 341 -8.94 -27.99 -9.74
N PHE A 342 -9.05 -29.08 -10.50
CA PHE A 342 -9.71 -30.33 -10.13
C PHE A 342 -11.13 -30.15 -9.58
N SER A 343 -11.88 -29.23 -10.20
CA SER A 343 -13.22 -28.84 -9.75
C SER A 343 -14.30 -29.03 -10.82
N GLU A 344 -13.98 -29.73 -11.90
CA GLU A 344 -14.88 -29.90 -13.04
C GLU A 344 -15.67 -31.21 -12.98
N ASP A 345 -16.97 -31.10 -13.20
CA ASP A 345 -17.89 -32.19 -13.54
C ASP A 345 -18.00 -32.22 -15.06
N ILE A 346 -17.18 -33.07 -15.68
CA ILE A 346 -17.00 -33.12 -17.13
C ILE A 346 -18.16 -33.91 -17.75
N ASN A 347 -18.63 -34.93 -17.04
CA ASN A 347 -19.68 -35.82 -17.49
C ASN A 347 -21.10 -35.25 -17.25
N GLY A 348 -21.23 -34.22 -16.42
CA GLY A 348 -22.50 -33.57 -16.07
C GLY A 348 -23.37 -34.40 -15.13
N ASP A 349 -22.77 -35.34 -14.39
CA ASP A 349 -23.47 -36.29 -13.52
C ASP A 349 -23.46 -35.89 -12.04
N GLY A 350 -22.82 -34.77 -11.71
CA GLY A 350 -22.66 -34.23 -10.36
C GLY A 350 -21.41 -34.70 -9.63
N ASN A 351 -20.54 -35.51 -10.27
CA ASN A 351 -19.26 -35.93 -9.72
C ASN A 351 -18.11 -35.13 -10.32
N LEU A 352 -16.99 -35.07 -9.60
CA LEU A 352 -15.76 -34.49 -10.12
C LEU A 352 -15.00 -35.55 -10.92
N ASP A 353 -14.38 -35.14 -12.02
CA ASP A 353 -13.66 -36.01 -12.94
C ASP A 353 -12.23 -35.51 -13.18
N ILE A 354 -11.31 -36.42 -13.50
CA ILE A 354 -10.02 -36.01 -14.09
C ILE A 354 -10.26 -35.65 -15.56
N ASP A 355 -9.83 -34.46 -15.98
CA ASP A 355 -9.95 -34.04 -17.38
C ASP A 355 -9.03 -34.85 -18.29
N ASN A 356 -9.57 -35.90 -18.91
CA ASN A 356 -8.85 -36.77 -19.83
C ASN A 356 -8.35 -36.05 -21.11
N THR A 357 -8.83 -34.83 -21.37
CA THR A 357 -8.29 -33.99 -22.46
C THR A 357 -6.98 -33.33 -22.05
N LEU A 358 -6.74 -33.15 -20.75
CA LEU A 358 -5.52 -32.60 -20.17
C LEU A 358 -4.56 -33.67 -19.64
N TRP A 359 -5.10 -34.76 -19.08
CA TRP A 359 -4.37 -35.73 -18.29
C TRP A 359 -4.52 -37.16 -18.81
N ASN A 360 -3.46 -37.94 -18.62
CA ASN A 360 -3.51 -39.39 -18.59
C ASN A 360 -3.40 -39.87 -17.14
N THR A 361 -4.06 -40.98 -16.85
CA THR A 361 -3.89 -41.73 -15.60
C THR A 361 -3.41 -43.15 -15.92
N ASN A 362 -2.76 -43.80 -14.96
CA ASN A 362 -2.43 -45.23 -15.05
C ASN A 362 -3.26 -46.08 -14.07
N PHE A 363 -4.37 -45.54 -13.60
CA PHE A 363 -5.28 -46.16 -12.64
C PHE A 363 -6.72 -45.82 -13.04
N ASP A 364 -7.65 -46.66 -12.63
CA ASP A 364 -9.08 -46.41 -12.83
C ASP A 364 -9.62 -45.48 -11.73
N GLU A 365 -10.34 -44.43 -12.13
CA GLU A 365 -10.99 -43.48 -11.21
C GLU A 365 -12.10 -44.16 -10.38
N GLU A 366 -12.84 -45.08 -11.01
CA GLU A 366 -13.89 -45.89 -10.37
C GLU A 366 -13.29 -47.19 -9.81
N ASN A 367 -12.81 -47.16 -8.57
CA ASN A 367 -12.32 -48.36 -7.91
C ASN A 367 -13.49 -49.21 -7.38
N ASP A 368 -13.91 -50.21 -8.16
CA ASP A 368 -15.09 -51.10 -8.01
C ASP A 368 -15.33 -51.74 -6.62
N PHE A 369 -14.39 -51.61 -5.66
CA PHE A 369 -14.49 -52.22 -4.33
C PHE A 369 -14.08 -51.32 -3.15
N GLY A 370 -14.32 -50.01 -3.24
CA GLY A 370 -14.56 -49.15 -2.08
C GLY A 370 -13.34 -48.50 -1.41
N THR A 371 -13.55 -47.25 -0.95
CA THR A 371 -12.67 -46.35 -0.14
C THR A 371 -11.64 -45.46 -0.84
N TRP A 372 -11.49 -45.49 -2.18
CA TRP A 372 -10.73 -44.45 -2.87
C TRP A 372 -11.59 -43.19 -3.06
N ASN A 373 -11.33 -42.15 -2.26
CA ASN A 373 -11.83 -40.79 -2.53
C ASN A 373 -10.75 -40.01 -3.30
N LEU A 374 -10.86 -39.98 -4.63
CA LEU A 374 -9.92 -39.25 -5.50
C LEU A 374 -10.08 -37.74 -5.36
N PHE A 375 -11.29 -37.27 -5.06
CA PHE A 375 -11.58 -35.87 -4.85
C PHE A 375 -12.08 -35.63 -3.43
N ASP A 376 -11.76 -34.46 -2.90
CA ASP A 376 -12.19 -33.99 -1.59
C ASP A 376 -12.20 -32.44 -1.60
N GLY A 377 -12.73 -31.82 -0.55
CA GLY A 377 -12.92 -30.37 -0.50
C GLY A 377 -12.44 -29.76 0.81
N ASP A 378 -11.98 -28.52 0.75
CA ASP A 378 -11.56 -27.76 1.93
C ASP A 378 -11.76 -26.25 1.68
N ASN A 379 -11.39 -25.41 2.64
CA ASN A 379 -11.47 -23.95 2.53
C ASN A 379 -10.09 -23.33 2.71
N TYR A 380 -9.77 -22.34 1.89
CA TYR A 380 -8.62 -21.49 2.11
C TYR A 380 -8.79 -20.69 3.40
N ALA A 381 -7.70 -20.12 3.92
CA ALA A 381 -7.73 -19.29 5.14
C ALA A 381 -8.67 -18.07 5.03
N ASN A 382 -8.94 -17.61 3.81
CA ASN A 382 -9.88 -16.52 3.51
C ASN A 382 -11.35 -16.99 3.36
N GLY A 383 -11.63 -18.28 3.55
CA GLY A 383 -12.97 -18.86 3.51
C GLY A 383 -13.50 -19.23 2.13
N ILE A 384 -12.69 -19.06 1.07
CA ILE A 384 -13.04 -19.55 -0.27
C ILE A 384 -12.92 -21.09 -0.28
N GLY A 385 -13.98 -21.77 -0.70
CA GLY A 385 -13.97 -23.23 -0.86
C GLY A 385 -13.21 -23.65 -2.12
N TYR A 386 -12.52 -24.78 -2.05
CA TYR A 386 -11.85 -25.42 -3.18
C TYR A 386 -11.98 -26.94 -3.11
N ASN A 387 -11.86 -27.57 -4.27
CA ASN A 387 -11.73 -29.02 -4.39
C ASN A 387 -10.26 -29.36 -4.68
N TYR A 388 -9.85 -30.56 -4.33
CA TYR A 388 -8.52 -31.05 -4.62
C TYR A 388 -8.53 -32.53 -4.97
N THR A 389 -7.52 -32.95 -5.73
CA THR A 389 -7.28 -34.33 -6.10
C THR A 389 -6.31 -34.99 -5.13
N ARG A 390 -6.56 -36.26 -4.80
CA ARG A 390 -5.82 -37.06 -3.83
C ARG A 390 -5.29 -38.34 -4.46
N LEU A 391 -3.97 -38.50 -4.44
CA LEU A 391 -3.31 -39.76 -4.73
C LEU A 391 -2.88 -40.43 -3.43
N ASN A 392 -3.65 -41.41 -2.96
CA ASN A 392 -3.35 -42.20 -1.76
C ASN A 392 -3.10 -43.66 -2.15
N TYR A 393 -1.83 -44.05 -2.25
CA TYR A 393 -1.49 -45.41 -2.64
C TYR A 393 -1.97 -46.46 -1.65
N SER A 394 -2.07 -46.14 -0.35
CA SER A 394 -2.56 -47.11 0.65
C SER A 394 -4.05 -47.45 0.48
N ALA A 395 -4.83 -46.60 -0.20
CA ALA A 395 -6.23 -46.85 -0.54
C ALA A 395 -6.42 -47.42 -1.96
N TYR A 396 -5.33 -47.55 -2.72
CA TYR A 396 -5.36 -48.10 -4.06
C TYR A 396 -5.41 -49.63 -4.02
N ASN A 397 -6.49 -50.19 -4.58
CA ASN A 397 -6.72 -51.65 -4.66
C ASN A 397 -6.32 -52.28 -6.01
N GLY A 398 -5.73 -51.52 -6.93
CA GLY A 398 -5.30 -52.05 -8.22
C GLY A 398 -3.94 -52.76 -8.16
N THR A 399 -3.43 -53.17 -9.32
CA THR A 399 -2.22 -54.01 -9.41
C THR A 399 -0.93 -53.24 -9.61
N ASP A 400 -1.01 -51.95 -9.97
CA ASP A 400 0.18 -51.14 -10.26
C ASP A 400 0.96 -50.77 -9.00
N ASN A 401 2.28 -50.75 -9.11
CA ASN A 401 3.14 -50.35 -7.99
C ASN A 401 3.18 -48.83 -7.79
N LEU A 402 2.66 -48.05 -8.75
CA LEU A 402 2.58 -46.60 -8.71
C LEU A 402 1.25 -46.14 -9.31
N ILE A 403 0.68 -45.08 -8.75
CA ILE A 403 -0.43 -44.33 -9.32
C ILE A 403 0.06 -42.95 -9.74
N GLN A 404 -0.31 -42.52 -10.94
CA GLN A 404 0.22 -41.33 -11.59
C GLN A 404 -0.87 -40.61 -12.38
N ILE A 405 -0.89 -39.28 -12.22
CA ILE A 405 -1.61 -38.35 -13.11
C ILE A 405 -0.53 -37.56 -13.85
N TYR A 406 -0.57 -37.54 -15.18
CA TYR A 406 0.44 -36.86 -15.99
C TYR A 406 -0.14 -36.20 -17.23
N SER A 407 0.40 -35.06 -17.62
CA SER A 407 -0.18 -34.26 -18.69
C SER A 407 -0.06 -34.96 -20.05
N ASN A 408 -1.09 -34.82 -20.88
CA ASN A 408 -1.11 -35.27 -22.29
C ASN A 408 -0.01 -34.57 -23.10
N THR A 409 0.20 -33.29 -22.82
CA THR A 409 1.24 -32.47 -23.43
C THR A 409 2.57 -32.68 -22.71
N LYS A 410 3.64 -32.78 -23.49
CA LYS A 410 5.02 -32.72 -22.99
C LYS A 410 5.59 -31.33 -23.21
N TYR A 411 6.39 -30.87 -22.27
CA TYR A 411 6.95 -29.53 -22.27
C TYR A 411 8.47 -29.58 -22.36
N ASN A 412 9.03 -28.78 -23.26
CA ASN A 412 10.48 -28.57 -23.35
C ASN A 412 11.02 -27.82 -22.12
N SER A 413 12.34 -27.74 -22.01
CA SER A 413 13.03 -27.14 -20.86
C SER A 413 12.86 -25.61 -20.69
N ASN A 414 11.96 -24.92 -21.41
CA ASN A 414 11.65 -23.49 -21.23
C ASN A 414 10.22 -23.27 -20.67
N TYR A 415 9.73 -24.23 -19.90
CA TYR A 415 8.43 -24.15 -19.23
C TYR A 415 8.60 -24.29 -17.72
N ALA A 416 7.83 -23.49 -16.99
CA ALA A 416 7.65 -23.62 -15.56
C ALA A 416 6.32 -24.30 -15.26
N MET A 417 6.28 -25.05 -14.16
CA MET A 417 5.03 -25.50 -13.55
C MET A 417 4.92 -24.93 -12.15
N LYS A 418 3.72 -24.49 -11.77
CA LYS A 418 3.40 -24.13 -10.39
C LYS A 418 2.19 -24.91 -9.93
N SER A 419 2.22 -25.40 -8.70
CA SER A 419 1.08 -26.11 -8.12
C SER A 419 0.99 -25.88 -6.61
N ARG A 420 -0.23 -25.85 -6.08
CA ARG A 420 -0.51 -25.90 -4.65
C ARG A 420 -0.75 -27.33 -4.21
N VAL A 421 0.10 -27.84 -3.34
CA VAL A 421 0.25 -29.26 -3.06
C VAL A 421 0.50 -29.48 -1.58
N LYS A 422 0.02 -30.60 -1.05
CA LYS A 422 0.32 -31.06 0.29
C LYS A 422 0.99 -32.43 0.23
N PHE A 423 2.29 -32.43 0.53
CA PHE A 423 3.04 -33.64 0.78
C PHE A 423 2.76 -34.14 2.18
N TYR A 424 2.38 -35.40 2.32
CA TYR A 424 2.29 -36.01 3.64
C TYR A 424 3.66 -36.60 4.00
N LYS A 425 3.88 -36.87 5.29
CA LYS A 425 5.07 -37.64 5.70
C LYS A 425 4.85 -39.14 5.38
N LYS A 426 4.60 -39.42 4.10
CA LYS A 426 4.14 -40.68 3.53
C LYS A 426 5.05 -40.94 2.33
N TYR A 427 6.08 -41.74 2.54
CA TYR A 427 7.21 -41.77 1.61
C TYR A 427 6.82 -42.35 0.25
N GLU A 428 7.46 -41.83 -0.81
CA GLU A 428 7.29 -42.22 -2.23
C GLU A 428 6.27 -41.39 -3.04
N GLU A 429 6.37 -40.06 -2.91
CA GLU A 429 5.55 -39.05 -3.59
C GLU A 429 6.40 -38.13 -4.46
N TRP A 430 6.03 -37.96 -5.73
CA TRP A 430 6.83 -37.19 -6.68
C TRP A 430 5.93 -36.20 -7.40
N ILE A 431 6.41 -34.98 -7.58
CA ILE A 431 5.78 -33.97 -8.43
C ILE A 431 6.84 -33.30 -9.30
N GLY A 432 6.54 -33.05 -10.56
CA GLY A 432 7.41 -32.23 -11.40
C GLY A 432 7.38 -32.66 -12.85
N PHE A 433 8.44 -32.30 -13.58
CA PHE A 433 8.66 -32.77 -14.94
C PHE A 433 9.26 -34.18 -14.91
N TYR A 434 8.45 -35.16 -15.30
CA TYR A 434 8.78 -36.57 -15.12
C TYR A 434 7.92 -37.48 -16.02
N ASN A 435 8.52 -38.46 -16.71
CA ASN A 435 7.80 -39.36 -17.62
C ASN A 435 7.13 -40.58 -16.95
N GLY A 436 7.39 -40.89 -15.67
CA GLY A 436 6.82 -42.09 -15.03
C GLY A 436 7.64 -43.38 -15.22
N THR A 437 8.37 -43.52 -16.33
CA THR A 437 8.94 -44.80 -16.78
C THR A 437 10.43 -45.00 -16.52
N THR A 438 11.19 -43.93 -16.31
CA THR A 438 12.64 -43.96 -16.12
C THR A 438 12.98 -43.34 -14.78
N ILE A 439 13.95 -43.87 -14.02
CA ILE A 439 14.42 -43.18 -12.82
C ILE A 439 15.30 -41.95 -13.14
N PHE A 440 15.62 -41.69 -14.41
CA PHE A 440 16.43 -40.56 -14.86
C PHE A 440 15.62 -39.62 -15.74
N ASP A 441 16.22 -38.46 -16.04
CA ASP A 441 15.61 -37.38 -16.82
C ASP A 441 14.37 -36.85 -16.12
N ARG A 442 14.61 -36.14 -15.00
CA ARG A 442 13.55 -35.61 -14.14
C ARG A 442 13.96 -34.30 -13.49
N GLN A 443 12.99 -33.43 -13.29
CA GLN A 443 13.09 -32.22 -12.46
C GLN A 443 11.89 -32.19 -11.53
N ILE A 444 12.08 -32.69 -10.31
CA ILE A 444 10.98 -33.02 -9.40
C ILE A 444 11.24 -32.60 -7.97
N ILE A 445 10.17 -32.53 -7.20
CA ILE A 445 10.21 -32.60 -5.74
C ILE A 445 9.81 -34.02 -5.36
N SER A 446 10.59 -34.65 -4.48
CA SER A 446 10.29 -36.00 -4.02
C SER A 446 10.63 -36.20 -2.53
N ASN A 447 9.92 -37.11 -1.88
CA ASN A 447 10.36 -37.72 -0.62
C ASN A 447 10.75 -39.19 -0.81
N TYR A 448 11.34 -39.53 -1.96
CA TYR A 448 11.76 -40.90 -2.24
C TYR A 448 12.70 -41.40 -1.14
N HIS A 449 12.41 -42.55 -0.52
CA HIS A 449 13.00 -43.02 0.74
C HIS A 449 14.52 -43.21 0.67
N TRP A 450 15.10 -43.35 -0.52
CA TRP A 450 16.54 -43.47 -0.69
C TRP A 450 17.33 -42.27 -0.16
N GLY A 451 16.78 -41.05 -0.28
CA GLY A 451 17.47 -39.84 0.17
C GLY A 451 17.02 -39.32 1.54
N GLY A 452 16.53 -40.20 2.42
CA GLY A 452 16.26 -39.86 3.82
C GLY A 452 14.82 -39.48 4.13
N GLU A 453 14.62 -38.84 5.29
CA GLU A 453 13.29 -38.49 5.78
C GLU A 453 12.70 -37.19 5.19
N PHE A 454 13.49 -36.46 4.40
CA PHE A 454 13.18 -35.10 3.94
C PHE A 454 12.62 -35.07 2.52
N LEU A 455 11.82 -34.04 2.22
CA LEU A 455 11.57 -33.64 0.85
C LEU A 455 12.87 -33.17 0.20
N ARG A 456 13.00 -33.41 -1.09
CA ARG A 456 14.15 -33.02 -1.88
C ARG A 456 13.70 -32.40 -3.19
N PHE A 457 14.41 -31.36 -3.60
CA PHE A 457 14.32 -30.84 -4.95
C PHE A 457 15.44 -31.44 -5.79
N GLU A 458 15.08 -32.22 -6.80
CA GLU A 458 15.99 -33.09 -7.55
C GLU A 458 16.00 -32.74 -9.04
N SER A 459 17.20 -32.75 -9.64
CA SER A 459 17.40 -32.76 -11.09
C SER A 459 18.29 -33.94 -11.47
N SER A 460 17.94 -34.65 -12.53
CA SER A 460 18.79 -35.71 -13.09
C SER A 460 18.81 -35.73 -14.61
N LYS A 461 19.88 -36.31 -15.16
CA LYS A 461 20.08 -36.47 -16.61
C LYS A 461 20.75 -37.80 -16.95
N ASP A 462 20.20 -38.58 -17.88
CA ASP A 462 20.78 -39.82 -18.41
C ASP A 462 20.92 -41.03 -17.44
N ASN A 463 21.52 -40.88 -16.24
CA ASN A 463 21.84 -42.00 -15.33
C ASN A 463 22.08 -41.59 -13.85
N ASP A 464 22.30 -42.59 -12.97
CA ASP A 464 22.47 -42.44 -11.52
C ASP A 464 23.66 -41.55 -11.10
N ASN A 465 24.69 -41.41 -11.94
CA ASN A 465 25.84 -40.57 -11.62
C ASN A 465 25.57 -39.08 -11.86
N ASN A 466 24.44 -38.77 -12.51
CA ASN A 466 24.08 -37.45 -12.99
C ASN A 466 22.81 -36.98 -12.27
N VAL A 467 22.88 -36.90 -10.94
CA VAL A 467 21.79 -36.46 -10.08
C VAL A 467 22.31 -35.36 -9.15
N ASP A 468 21.55 -34.28 -9.01
CA ASP A 468 21.79 -33.23 -8.02
C ASP A 468 20.50 -32.93 -7.25
N TYR A 469 20.62 -32.62 -5.95
CA TYR A 469 19.47 -32.33 -5.11
C TYR A 469 19.76 -31.38 -3.94
N SER A 470 18.71 -30.74 -3.43
CA SER A 470 18.71 -30.05 -2.13
C SER A 470 17.71 -30.70 -1.21
N ILE A 471 18.09 -30.79 0.05
CA ILE A 471 17.16 -31.11 1.13
C ILE A 471 16.29 -29.88 1.40
N LEU A 472 14.97 -30.09 1.46
CA LEU A 472 14.00 -29.06 1.77
C LEU A 472 13.61 -29.10 3.26
N PRO A 473 13.12 -27.98 3.83
CA PRO A 473 12.72 -27.88 5.22
C PRO A 473 11.63 -28.88 5.63
N MET A 474 11.75 -29.45 6.83
CA MET A 474 10.84 -30.49 7.34
C MET A 474 9.42 -29.97 7.63
N ASN A 475 9.27 -28.67 7.88
CA ASN A 475 7.98 -28.02 8.16
C ASN A 475 7.06 -27.95 6.95
N LEU A 476 7.54 -28.28 5.74
CA LEU A 476 6.71 -28.35 4.53
C LEU A 476 5.75 -29.55 4.54
N TYR A 477 6.07 -30.62 5.29
CA TYR A 477 5.17 -31.77 5.37
C TYR A 477 3.87 -31.45 6.09
N ASN A 478 2.79 -32.07 5.59
CA ASN A 478 1.41 -31.97 6.08
C ASN A 478 0.84 -30.53 6.04
N ASN A 479 1.47 -29.63 5.30
CA ASN A 479 0.98 -28.28 5.03
C ASN A 479 0.73 -28.11 3.53
N TRP A 480 -0.23 -27.25 3.20
CA TRP A 480 -0.46 -26.83 1.83
C TRP A 480 0.54 -25.75 1.47
N GLU A 481 1.40 -26.05 0.50
CA GLU A 481 2.44 -25.12 0.05
C GLU A 481 2.30 -24.95 -1.47
N THR A 482 2.80 -23.83 -2.00
CA THR A 482 2.95 -23.66 -3.45
C THR A 482 4.38 -23.95 -3.86
N TYR A 483 4.53 -24.72 -4.93
CA TYR A 483 5.83 -25.09 -5.48
C TYR A 483 5.88 -24.69 -6.95
N GLU A 484 6.87 -23.89 -7.33
CA GLU A 484 7.13 -23.51 -8.72
C GLU A 484 8.48 -24.05 -9.19
N ILE A 485 8.46 -24.97 -10.15
CA ILE A 485 9.65 -25.51 -10.80
C ILE A 485 9.83 -24.76 -12.12
N GLN A 486 10.87 -23.94 -12.20
CA GLN A 486 11.18 -23.10 -13.36
C GLN A 486 12.35 -23.69 -14.14
N ARG A 487 12.14 -24.04 -15.41
CA ARG A 487 13.19 -24.57 -16.29
C ARG A 487 13.64 -23.49 -17.27
N ASN A 488 14.92 -23.13 -17.22
CA ASN A 488 15.53 -22.08 -18.04
C ASN A 488 16.42 -22.66 -19.15
N GLY A 489 15.84 -23.50 -20.00
CA GLY A 489 16.59 -24.29 -20.96
C GLY A 489 17.56 -25.23 -20.25
N SER A 490 18.77 -25.35 -20.79
CA SER A 490 19.87 -26.09 -20.15
C SER A 490 20.67 -25.26 -19.14
N ASN A 491 20.26 -24.01 -18.85
CA ASN A 491 21.02 -23.10 -17.99
C ASN A 491 20.78 -23.37 -16.51
N SER A 492 19.51 -23.45 -16.11
CA SER A 492 19.14 -23.65 -14.71
C SER A 492 17.76 -24.28 -14.55
N VAL A 493 17.56 -24.93 -13.41
CA VAL A 493 16.24 -25.34 -12.91
C VAL A 493 16.12 -24.78 -11.50
N ASN A 494 15.11 -23.95 -11.27
CA ASN A 494 14.89 -23.29 -9.99
C ASN A 494 13.63 -23.85 -9.34
N LEU A 495 13.65 -23.97 -8.01
CA LEU A 495 12.44 -24.18 -7.21
C LEU A 495 12.21 -22.96 -6.32
N ILE A 496 11.00 -22.40 -6.42
CA ILE A 496 10.47 -21.37 -5.53
C ILE A 496 9.33 -22.00 -4.72
N ILE A 497 9.32 -21.75 -3.41
CA ILE A 497 8.30 -22.25 -2.49
C ILE A 497 7.58 -21.05 -1.89
N ASN A 498 6.24 -21.03 -1.93
CA ASN A 498 5.41 -19.95 -1.37
C ASN A 498 5.77 -18.54 -1.85
N ASP A 499 6.19 -18.44 -3.12
CA ASP A 499 6.62 -17.18 -3.72
C ASP A 499 7.74 -16.46 -2.94
N ASP A 500 8.52 -17.20 -2.13
CA ASP A 500 9.69 -16.70 -1.41
C ASP A 500 10.88 -16.59 -2.38
N GLU A 501 10.96 -15.45 -3.06
CA GLU A 501 12.00 -15.14 -4.05
C GLU A 501 13.40 -14.95 -3.42
N ASP A 502 13.49 -14.81 -2.09
CA ASP A 502 14.77 -14.75 -1.38
C ASP A 502 15.37 -16.15 -1.13
N ASN A 503 14.56 -17.21 -1.20
CA ASN A 503 14.95 -18.59 -0.90
C ASN A 503 14.77 -19.52 -2.11
N ILE A 504 15.52 -19.25 -3.17
CA ILE A 504 15.50 -20.04 -4.42
C ILE A 504 16.45 -21.24 -4.31
N TYR A 505 15.91 -22.45 -4.51
CA TYR A 505 16.72 -23.64 -4.69
C TYR A 505 17.10 -23.79 -6.17
N GLN A 506 18.33 -23.42 -6.51
CA GLN A 506 18.79 -23.44 -7.90
C GLN A 506 19.68 -24.65 -8.22
N ARG A 507 19.48 -25.22 -9.42
CA ARG A 507 20.31 -26.24 -10.06
C ARG A 507 20.87 -25.71 -11.36
N THR A 508 22.14 -26.00 -11.63
CA THR A 508 22.83 -25.62 -12.89
C THR A 508 23.53 -26.80 -13.58
N VAL A 509 23.37 -28.00 -13.02
CA VAL A 509 23.97 -29.25 -13.52
C VAL A 509 22.92 -30.35 -13.62
N TYR A 510 23.21 -31.34 -14.47
CA TYR A 510 22.33 -32.51 -14.71
C TYR A 510 20.90 -32.11 -15.07
N ILE A 511 20.78 -31.17 -16.00
CA ILE A 511 19.51 -30.68 -16.52
C ILE A 511 19.18 -31.46 -17.80
N SER A 512 18.14 -32.28 -17.73
CA SER A 512 17.58 -32.93 -18.91
C SER A 512 16.86 -31.91 -19.80
N ASP A 513 17.20 -31.94 -21.09
CA ASP A 513 16.61 -31.16 -22.17
C ASP A 513 15.46 -31.91 -22.89
N VAL A 514 15.09 -33.09 -22.38
CA VAL A 514 14.01 -33.91 -22.93
C VAL A 514 12.65 -33.26 -22.64
N ASP A 515 11.76 -33.31 -23.63
CA ASP A 515 10.37 -32.92 -23.45
C ASP A 515 9.67 -33.89 -22.48
N MET A 516 9.15 -33.34 -21.39
CA MET A 516 8.56 -34.13 -20.30
C MET A 516 7.15 -33.65 -19.98
N PRO A 517 6.21 -34.56 -19.68
CA PRO A 517 4.95 -34.16 -19.09
C PRO A 517 5.21 -33.68 -17.65
N ILE A 518 4.27 -32.90 -17.13
CA ILE A 518 4.19 -32.71 -15.68
C ILE A 518 3.47 -33.93 -15.09
N SER A 519 3.91 -34.39 -13.93
CA SER A 519 3.40 -35.60 -13.29
C SER A 519 3.23 -35.40 -11.79
N PHE A 520 2.21 -36.06 -11.25
CA PHE A 520 1.98 -36.29 -9.84
C PHE A 520 1.96 -37.79 -9.60
N VAL A 521 2.73 -38.28 -8.64
CA VAL A 521 2.93 -39.72 -8.39
C VAL A 521 2.79 -40.02 -6.91
N ALA A 522 2.08 -41.10 -6.60
CA ALA A 522 2.16 -41.79 -5.32
C ALA A 522 2.47 -43.27 -5.57
N ARG A 523 3.45 -43.83 -4.85
CA ARG A 523 3.95 -45.19 -5.11
C ARG A 523 3.89 -46.05 -3.85
N LYS A 524 3.83 -47.37 -4.06
CA LYS A 524 4.13 -48.37 -3.04
C LYS A 524 5.54 -48.20 -2.50
N TYR A 525 5.69 -48.29 -1.18
CA TYR A 525 7.02 -48.34 -0.58
C TYR A 525 7.79 -49.58 -1.05
N ASP A 526 8.99 -49.37 -1.58
CA ASP A 526 9.85 -50.44 -2.10
C ASP A 526 10.84 -50.97 -1.05
N THR A 527 10.49 -52.09 -0.43
CA THR A 527 11.35 -52.77 0.57
C THR A 527 12.61 -53.41 -0.02
N SER A 528 12.73 -53.52 -1.35
CA SER A 528 13.87 -54.16 -2.01
C SER A 528 15.07 -53.24 -2.20
N THR A 529 14.85 -51.93 -2.08
CA THR A 529 15.89 -50.91 -2.23
C THR A 529 16.35 -50.44 -0.85
N GLY A 530 17.65 -50.14 -0.70
CA GLY A 530 18.18 -49.58 0.55
C GLY A 530 17.66 -48.16 0.82
N GLY A 531 18.01 -47.54 1.95
CA GLY A 531 17.64 -46.15 2.24
C GLY A 531 17.08 -45.96 3.64
N TYR A 532 16.30 -44.90 3.82
CA TYR A 532 15.56 -44.65 5.06
C TYR A 532 14.36 -45.60 5.14
N GLU A 533 14.23 -46.31 6.25
CA GLU A 533 13.07 -47.14 6.52
C GLU A 533 12.08 -46.38 7.43
N PRO A 534 10.98 -45.85 6.87
CA PRO A 534 9.99 -45.15 7.66
C PRO A 534 9.15 -46.11 8.50
N PRO A 535 8.49 -45.62 9.56
CA PRO A 535 7.46 -46.38 10.27
C PRO A 535 6.43 -46.97 9.30
N GLU A 536 5.86 -48.12 9.64
CA GLU A 536 4.85 -48.78 8.79
C GLU A 536 3.65 -47.87 8.47
N SER A 537 3.28 -46.98 9.41
CA SER A 537 2.25 -45.97 9.22
C SER A 537 2.58 -44.94 8.15
N ASP A 538 3.85 -44.77 7.82
CA ASP A 538 4.37 -43.70 6.96
C ASP A 538 4.80 -44.26 5.59
N LYS A 539 4.63 -45.57 5.36
CA LYS A 539 4.89 -46.21 4.06
C LYS A 539 3.76 -45.91 3.07
N ASN A 540 4.15 -45.90 1.80
CA ASN A 540 3.34 -45.64 0.62
C ASN A 540 2.96 -44.16 0.46
N GLY A 541 3.10 -43.64 -0.76
CA GLY A 541 2.89 -42.23 -1.07
C GLY A 541 1.45 -41.78 -0.88
N TYR A 542 1.30 -40.54 -0.43
CA TYR A 542 0.01 -39.87 -0.24
C TYR A 542 0.14 -38.36 -0.50
N ILE A 543 -0.33 -37.87 -1.64
CA ILE A 543 -0.25 -36.45 -2.02
C ILE A 543 -1.63 -35.88 -2.35
N ASP A 544 -1.91 -34.66 -1.88
CA ASP A 544 -3.10 -33.88 -2.24
C ASP A 544 -2.70 -32.68 -3.13
N ILE A 545 -3.51 -32.38 -4.15
CA ILE A 545 -3.21 -31.42 -5.22
C ILE A 545 -4.44 -30.53 -5.44
N ASP A 546 -4.31 -29.24 -5.15
CA ASP A 546 -5.42 -28.27 -5.25
C ASP A 546 -5.54 -27.71 -6.68
N TRP A 547 -4.47 -27.10 -7.18
CA TRP A 547 -4.43 -26.61 -8.56
C TRP A 547 -3.02 -26.69 -9.12
N VAL A 548 -2.92 -26.67 -10.43
CA VAL A 548 -1.67 -26.68 -11.18
C VAL A 548 -1.80 -25.86 -12.45
N PHE A 549 -0.72 -25.19 -12.82
CA PHE A 549 -0.59 -24.61 -14.14
C PHE A 549 0.80 -24.79 -14.74
N VAL A 550 0.88 -24.72 -16.06
CA VAL A 550 2.11 -24.72 -16.84
C VAL A 550 2.16 -23.48 -17.71
N ARG A 551 3.31 -22.80 -17.71
CA ARG A 551 3.53 -21.58 -18.48
C ARG A 551 4.92 -21.57 -19.10
N GLN A 552 5.08 -20.78 -20.15
CA GLN A 552 6.41 -20.44 -20.66
C GLN A 552 7.21 -19.75 -19.55
N TYR A 553 8.52 -20.03 -19.53
CA TYR A 553 9.45 -19.44 -18.59
C TYR A 553 10.73 -19.03 -19.32
N VAL A 554 11.18 -17.82 -19.04
CA VAL A 554 12.50 -17.33 -19.44
C VAL A 554 13.15 -16.66 -18.24
N GLY A 555 14.42 -16.99 -17.97
CA GLY A 555 15.22 -16.25 -16.99
C GLY A 555 15.88 -15.05 -17.67
N HIS A 556 15.72 -13.81 -17.20
CA HIS A 556 14.96 -13.33 -16.02
C HIS A 556 13.47 -13.07 -16.35
N GLU A 557 12.61 -13.14 -15.32
CA GLU A 557 11.19 -12.80 -15.45
C GLU A 557 10.96 -11.31 -15.76
N PRO A 558 9.87 -10.94 -16.45
CA PRO A 558 9.47 -9.55 -16.59
C PRO A 558 9.27 -8.88 -15.23
N GLU A 559 9.76 -7.64 -15.10
CA GLU A 559 9.67 -6.87 -13.87
C GLU A 559 8.39 -6.04 -13.87
N VAL A 560 7.64 -6.08 -12.78
CA VAL A 560 6.43 -5.27 -12.60
C VAL A 560 6.67 -4.20 -11.56
N TYR A 561 6.50 -2.95 -11.96
CA TYR A 561 6.62 -1.79 -11.11
C TYR A 561 5.27 -1.12 -10.96
N ASN A 562 4.82 -0.90 -9.72
CA ASN A 562 3.82 0.12 -9.48
C ASN A 562 4.42 1.46 -9.88
N ASN A 563 3.67 2.27 -10.64
CA ASN A 563 4.16 3.60 -11.01
C ASN A 563 4.40 4.41 -9.72
N ALA A 564 5.63 4.89 -9.58
CA ALA A 564 6.01 5.77 -8.49
C ALA A 564 6.04 7.21 -8.96
N TYR A 565 5.66 8.11 -8.05
CA TYR A 565 5.61 9.53 -8.28
C TYR A 565 6.42 10.22 -7.18
N ASP A 566 7.29 11.15 -7.59
CA ASP A 566 8.09 11.93 -6.67
C ASP A 566 7.20 12.84 -5.82
N VAL A 567 7.20 12.60 -4.51
CA VAL A 567 6.51 13.40 -3.51
C VAL A 567 7.52 13.87 -2.47
N VAL A 568 7.59 15.20 -2.29
CA VAL A 568 8.36 15.82 -1.22
C VAL A 568 7.40 16.46 -0.24
N PHE A 569 7.54 16.13 1.03
CA PHE A 569 6.71 16.65 2.10
C PHE A 569 7.49 16.71 3.40
N SER A 570 7.05 17.52 4.36
CA SER A 570 7.62 17.51 5.70
C SER A 570 6.61 17.04 6.72
N VAL A 571 7.06 16.23 7.68
CA VAL A 571 6.29 15.85 8.87
C VAL A 571 6.96 16.49 10.07
N ASN A 572 6.22 17.32 10.83
CA ASN A 572 6.73 18.04 12.00
C ASN A 572 8.04 18.82 11.73
N GLY A 573 8.20 19.34 10.51
CA GLY A 573 9.39 20.09 10.08
C GLY A 573 10.54 19.24 9.50
N LYS A 574 10.49 17.90 9.59
CA LYS A 574 11.46 17.01 8.95
C LYS A 574 11.03 16.69 7.53
N ILE A 575 11.92 16.88 6.55
CA ILE A 575 11.63 16.69 5.13
C ILE A 575 11.83 15.23 4.72
N PHE A 576 10.91 14.72 3.92
CA PHE A 576 10.91 13.41 3.30
C PHE A 576 10.77 13.55 1.79
N SER A 577 11.55 12.76 1.06
CA SER A 577 11.43 12.57 -0.38
C SER A 577 11.07 11.12 -0.63
N LYS A 578 9.88 10.87 -1.16
CA LYS A 578 9.34 9.53 -1.35
C LYS A 578 8.87 9.33 -2.79
N ASN A 579 9.17 8.15 -3.31
CA ASN A 579 8.58 7.61 -4.51
C ASN A 579 7.26 6.94 -4.11
N MET A 580 6.16 7.70 -4.14
CA MET A 580 4.85 7.22 -3.71
C MET A 580 4.11 6.53 -4.85
N GLN A 581 3.41 5.44 -4.54
CA GLN A 581 2.66 4.65 -5.51
C GLN A 581 1.16 4.98 -5.45
N THR A 582 0.38 4.51 -6.43
CA THR A 582 -1.10 4.58 -6.35
C THR A 582 -1.68 3.56 -5.38
N THR A 583 -0.88 2.57 -4.99
CA THR A 583 -1.20 1.59 -3.95
C THR A 583 -0.80 2.15 -2.58
N TRP A 584 -1.43 1.67 -1.51
CA TRP A 584 -1.02 2.04 -0.15
C TRP A 584 0.39 1.57 0.16
N VAL A 585 1.23 2.48 0.64
CA VAL A 585 2.59 2.16 1.09
C VAL A 585 2.77 2.63 2.52
N SER A 586 3.29 1.75 3.38
CA SER A 586 3.68 2.08 4.75
C SER A 586 5.04 2.76 4.77
N TYR A 587 5.17 3.82 5.56
CA TYR A 587 6.43 4.56 5.71
C TYR A 587 6.88 4.56 7.17
N GLU A 588 7.63 3.53 7.56
CA GLU A 588 8.10 3.34 8.93
C GLU A 588 9.01 4.47 9.43
N ASP A 589 9.78 5.09 8.53
CA ASP A 589 10.63 6.22 8.88
C ASP A 589 9.82 7.48 9.22
N ILE A 590 8.59 7.58 8.72
CA ILE A 590 7.64 8.65 9.03
C ILE A 590 6.90 8.36 10.33
N ASN A 591 6.56 7.09 10.58
CA ASN A 591 5.96 6.66 11.85
C ASN A 591 6.76 7.10 13.07
N ASN A 592 8.08 7.21 12.93
CA ASN A 592 8.97 7.64 14.02
C ASN A 592 8.98 9.16 14.26
N GLU A 593 8.46 9.96 13.34
CA GLU A 593 8.36 11.42 13.50
C GLU A 593 6.98 11.88 13.98
N LEU A 594 5.99 11.00 13.95
CA LEU A 594 4.68 11.25 14.55
C LEU A 594 4.80 11.23 16.07
N LYS A 595 4.11 12.16 16.72
CA LYS A 595 4.12 12.31 18.18
C LYS A 595 2.69 12.40 18.72
N ASP A 596 2.53 12.05 20.00
CA ASP A 596 1.30 12.38 20.72
C ASP A 596 1.10 13.91 20.69
N GLY A 597 -0.13 14.33 20.39
CA GLY A 597 -0.49 15.73 20.25
C GLY A 597 -0.59 16.20 18.79
N LEU A 598 -0.35 17.50 18.59
CA LEU A 598 -0.45 18.15 17.28
C LEU A 598 0.72 17.77 16.36
N ASN A 599 0.38 17.24 15.19
CA ASN A 599 1.27 16.92 14.08
C ASN A 599 0.98 17.83 12.87
N GLU A 600 2.01 18.09 12.06
CA GLU A 600 1.92 18.82 10.79
C GLU A 600 2.46 17.93 9.66
N ILE A 601 1.72 17.79 8.57
CA ILE A 601 2.20 17.36 7.26
C ILE A 601 2.12 18.55 6.31
N ARG A 602 3.22 18.86 5.62
CA ARG A 602 3.25 19.88 4.57
C ARG A 602 3.72 19.27 3.28
N ILE A 603 2.91 19.30 2.24
CA ILE A 603 3.29 18.84 0.91
C ILE A 603 4.08 19.95 0.23
N ILE A 604 5.37 19.72 0.03
CA ILE A 604 6.31 20.69 -0.56
C ILE A 604 6.31 20.58 -2.08
N HIS A 605 6.22 19.36 -2.60
CA HIS A 605 6.16 19.07 -4.02
C HIS A 605 5.38 17.77 -4.27
N SER A 606 4.41 17.82 -5.17
CA SER A 606 3.80 16.63 -5.76
C SER A 606 3.10 17.01 -7.07
N ASN A 607 3.22 16.17 -8.10
CA ASN A 607 2.50 16.38 -9.36
C ASN A 607 1.02 15.98 -9.27
N TYR A 608 0.69 15.16 -8.29
CA TYR A 608 -0.64 14.59 -8.06
C TYR A 608 -1.03 14.75 -6.59
N PRO A 609 -2.32 14.70 -6.23
CA PRO A 609 -2.71 14.66 -4.83
C PRO A 609 -2.14 13.44 -4.12
N VAL A 610 -1.97 13.61 -2.82
CA VAL A 610 -1.53 12.58 -1.90
C VAL A 610 -2.63 12.32 -0.92
N GLU A 611 -2.94 11.05 -0.71
CA GLU A 611 -3.82 10.60 0.35
C GLU A 611 -2.96 9.97 1.45
N PHE A 612 -3.22 10.39 2.68
CA PHE A 612 -2.56 9.90 3.89
C PHE A 612 -3.56 9.14 4.75
N ASN A 613 -3.27 7.88 5.08
CA ASN A 613 -3.96 7.15 6.14
C ASN A 613 -3.14 7.30 7.41
N LEU A 614 -3.74 7.93 8.42
CA LEU A 614 -3.08 8.34 9.66
C LEU A 614 -3.17 7.28 10.78
N GLY A 615 -3.53 6.03 10.47
CA GLY A 615 -3.53 4.90 11.41
C GLY A 615 -4.86 4.67 12.14
N ASN A 616 -4.96 3.50 12.80
CA ASN A 616 -6.12 2.98 13.54
C ASN A 616 -5.78 2.84 15.03
N GLY A 617 -6.77 2.70 15.91
CA GLY A 617 -6.56 2.25 17.31
C GLY A 617 -7.20 3.15 18.37
N ASN A 618 -8.40 2.80 18.82
CA ASN A 618 -9.10 3.34 20.01
C ASN A 618 -9.75 4.73 19.96
N GLY A 619 -10.12 5.22 18.78
CA GLY A 619 -11.01 6.40 18.75
C GLY A 619 -10.42 7.59 19.51
N GLY A 620 -9.09 7.78 19.39
CA GLY A 620 -8.42 9.01 19.77
C GLY A 620 -9.25 10.15 19.21
N GLN A 621 -9.75 11.01 20.09
CA GLN A 621 -10.63 12.08 19.67
C GLN A 621 -9.81 12.97 18.74
N PHE A 622 -10.10 12.92 17.43
CA PHE A 622 -9.59 13.91 16.50
C PHE A 622 -10.20 15.25 16.91
N GLN A 623 -9.49 15.99 17.75
CA GLN A 623 -10.01 17.20 18.37
C GLN A 623 -9.93 18.37 17.38
N THR A 624 -8.86 18.51 16.58
CA THR A 624 -8.75 19.66 15.66
C THR A 624 -7.87 19.38 14.44
N ILE A 625 -8.37 19.80 13.28
CA ILE A 625 -7.57 20.08 12.09
C ILE A 625 -7.66 21.58 11.82
N THR A 626 -6.51 22.26 11.74
CA THR A 626 -6.44 23.65 11.30
C THR A 626 -5.97 23.67 9.84
N PHE A 627 -6.57 24.50 9.01
CA PHE A 627 -6.25 24.58 7.58
C PHE A 627 -5.44 25.85 7.27
N SER A 628 -4.35 25.69 6.53
CA SER A 628 -3.75 26.80 5.79
C SER A 628 -4.10 26.60 4.31
N PRO A 629 -5.06 27.34 3.74
CA PRO A 629 -5.13 27.48 2.29
C PRO A 629 -3.82 28.10 1.79
N ARG A 630 -3.52 27.95 0.50
CA ARG A 630 -2.47 28.75 -0.17
C ARG A 630 -2.56 30.21 0.31
N ASN A 631 -1.62 30.60 1.18
CA ASN A 631 -1.49 31.94 1.79
C ASN A 631 -2.44 32.33 2.94
N ILE A 632 -2.72 31.48 3.94
CA ILE A 632 -3.16 32.01 5.26
C ILE A 632 -2.23 31.52 6.37
N SER A 633 -1.47 32.46 6.93
CA SER A 633 -0.73 32.29 8.19
C SER A 633 -1.63 32.75 9.34
N MET A 634 -1.94 31.86 10.28
CA MET A 634 -2.57 32.25 11.54
C MET A 634 -1.48 32.41 12.61
N VAL A 635 -1.42 33.57 13.24
CA VAL A 635 -0.55 33.81 14.39
C VAL A 635 -1.37 33.60 15.67
N VAL A 636 -1.02 32.58 16.44
CA VAL A 636 -1.49 32.43 17.83
C VAL A 636 -0.52 33.21 18.71
N ILE A 637 -0.96 34.35 19.22
CA ILE A 637 -0.22 35.11 20.24
C ILE A 637 -0.70 34.62 21.60
N GLN A 638 0.24 34.22 22.45
CA GLN A 638 0.00 33.74 23.80
C GLN A 638 -0.46 34.85 24.75
#